data_AF-A0A947R7D0-F1
#
_entry.id   AF-A0A947R7D0-F1
#
_cell.length_a   1.000
_cell.length_b   1.000
_cell.length_c   1.000
_cell.angle_alpha   90.00
_cell.angle_beta   90.00
_cell.angle_gamma   90.00
#
_symmetry.space_group_name_H-M   'P 1'
#
loop_
_entity.id
_entity.type
_entity.pdbx_description
1 polymer ?
#
loop_
_entity_poly.entity_id
_entity_poly.type
_entity_poly.pdbx_seq_one_letter_code
_entity_poly.pdbx_strand_id
1 'polypeptide(L)'
;MKTNGTKKAIIIFSILIVIVLSAILVAFATGNTRYPSLSDPNGVFYQRLDADGNVVYTITNQELFEEIKGNDGVSQTLLLIDSYLLKSYLDDLTDEQIQTKITELTYGTADPDDLATLDDETKTSLETTFTQSMILAGYENNQEAYASIVLARELFARDNIDENGEVTGMEVASEYVTSYFEDIKAIRIRFTSLADAKDVMKQFNLLTYNTVTLREYLGYVFTSETLLDDDTAVVEAYTTVTPYYFDASGNILDLTETIIYTKGTNDIYTKSSSTTEYTIDGSGNLVDVSLTVIIPNTELFDSLETAEAYKETNTVYYTVSKVDAFDENEDAVVKDRSDNIVYTIDSDGKIYDTALNDVTDSTDLIVNKVYTSIDSVSVATLNNSTALTNSEVLKKYIQMYNYVYGGYRDLISETASADTLLESDNPYLTFTYEDVYATQTSLATYMFRTLDLSNTANLPFSVSPKAYAGSSDDSYYLVYKLDQENKVDLYGKMTDLIEDEINLPAQTVDNLTLPLTGWFDSKIAWSSEIIDVIANDGTVTLPDEDTPVELNYTITVGGVARTGSVVVTVLASGTTSTVVPSINTEPTVKSVLNDPTVYSLLYNQLVDEMVYGTSGETNVTNQLILLRNEYNLQINDYYLAMEYADTDGDFVINEKGDKVILASVSGRIGDEETSYAISADDFLSYTLTKNPGLYILYASQVKEQIFSTYFQEVFGDQTNISKNKSDKMDAMYQQVQSAKDYYIYLSNLYAQYGMALPYENFSDYAYMQYKTKTEAELLNYFIQGVIQPYMINEAMTDYDLIDMLFPTVSEYYDNYFSLNVTHIVIYLDFDEDGTPDSYNDYIASLNEVDASAFESMIAQIETAIDEYDGTYTELMTEYEAATRDDATWGSFKQAGIMMLTETLNQTDEDGISHSVTYSGDYGVKDSYVPEYVEALINLYQEYQLEQNLTLENMIGTVSTDFGYHVIKVTKGDDFDQPSAAFTEDDSANPEYSVGSENESDEPTLAQIALYAQYFFYSTAYDLSDADVEITYDIEIPNIPASVSSALKVYFDPLLQNVYVLGTVNVVLADYLVDGEFVTNDYTDFTSAEIFAMLTEVHDVYYDALFAEYED
;
A
#
# COMPACT_ATOMS: atom_id res chain seq x y z
N MET A 1 81.13 -17.73 3.98
CA MET A 1 80.71 -16.32 4.16
C MET A 1 79.19 -16.27 4.03
N LYS A 2 78.45 -16.15 5.14
CA LYS A 2 76.99 -15.93 5.11
C LYS A 2 76.75 -14.45 4.79
N THR A 3 75.95 -14.18 3.76
CA THR A 3 75.69 -12.85 3.20
C THR A 3 74.97 -11.93 4.20
N ASN A 4 75.21 -10.62 4.11
CA ASN A 4 74.64 -9.61 5.00
C ASN A 4 73.08 -9.58 5.01
N GLY A 5 72.43 -10.13 3.98
CA GLY A 5 70.96 -10.27 3.92
C GLY A 5 70.40 -11.25 4.96
N THR A 6 71.05 -12.40 5.17
CA THR A 6 70.60 -13.42 6.13
C THR A 6 70.71 -12.93 7.59
N LYS A 7 71.68 -12.06 7.90
CA LYS A 7 71.80 -11.45 9.23
C LYS A 7 70.72 -10.38 9.49
N LYS A 8 70.34 -9.61 8.47
CA LYS A 8 69.27 -8.61 8.60
C LYS A 8 67.88 -9.27 8.72
N ALA A 9 67.62 -10.32 7.93
CA ALA A 9 66.40 -11.11 8.05
C ALA A 9 66.29 -11.75 9.44
N ILE A 10 67.35 -12.38 9.96
CA ILE A 10 67.34 -12.96 11.32
C ILE A 10 67.11 -11.89 12.40
N ILE A 11 67.72 -10.71 12.30
CA ILE A 11 67.53 -9.63 13.29
C ILE A 11 66.10 -9.07 13.24
N ILE A 12 65.53 -8.86 12.05
CA ILE A 12 64.15 -8.40 11.90
C ILE A 12 63.18 -9.47 12.42
N PHE A 13 63.38 -10.74 12.05
CA PHE A 13 62.55 -11.85 12.54
C PHE A 13 62.68 -12.06 14.05
N SER A 14 63.86 -11.87 14.64
CA SER A 14 64.06 -11.93 16.10
C SER A 14 63.42 -10.75 16.83
N ILE A 15 63.41 -9.54 16.24
CA ILE A 15 62.73 -8.38 16.81
C ILE A 15 61.21 -8.56 16.71
N LEU A 16 60.69 -9.06 15.59
CA LEU A 16 59.27 -9.40 15.43
C LEU A 16 58.84 -10.51 16.40
N ILE A 17 59.63 -11.58 16.54
CA ILE A 17 59.36 -12.64 17.53
C ILE A 17 59.39 -12.08 18.96
N VAL A 18 60.32 -11.18 19.29
CA VAL A 18 60.37 -10.57 20.63
C VAL A 18 59.19 -9.63 20.84
N ILE A 19 58.76 -8.85 19.85
CA ILE A 19 57.60 -7.95 19.94
C ILE A 19 56.31 -8.76 20.05
N VAL A 20 56.14 -9.81 19.24
CA VAL A 20 54.99 -10.73 19.31
C VAL A 20 55.00 -11.50 20.63
N LEU A 21 56.13 -12.06 21.06
CA LEU A 21 56.25 -12.72 22.36
C LEU A 21 56.05 -11.77 23.54
N SER A 22 56.44 -10.49 23.42
CA SER A 22 56.20 -9.49 24.48
C SER A 22 54.76 -8.96 24.46
N ALA A 23 54.10 -8.84 23.31
CA ALA A 23 52.67 -8.56 23.20
C ALA A 23 51.84 -9.74 23.75
N ILE A 24 52.23 -10.98 23.42
CA ILE A 24 51.65 -12.21 23.99
C ILE A 24 51.89 -12.27 25.50
N LEU A 25 53.12 -12.02 25.97
CA LEU A 25 53.42 -11.98 27.42
C LEU A 25 52.68 -10.87 28.16
N VAL A 26 52.46 -9.71 27.52
CA VAL A 26 51.66 -8.61 28.08
C VAL A 26 50.18 -9.01 28.10
N ALA A 27 49.62 -9.55 27.01
CA ALA A 27 48.24 -10.04 26.97
C ALA A 27 47.97 -11.16 27.99
N PHE A 28 48.89 -12.13 28.11
CA PHE A 28 48.85 -13.18 29.15
C PHE A 28 49.03 -12.62 30.58
N ALA A 29 49.71 -11.50 30.75
CA ALA A 29 49.91 -10.86 32.05
C ALA A 29 48.80 -9.85 32.42
N THR A 30 48.08 -9.28 31.44
CA THR A 30 47.00 -8.31 31.65
C THR A 30 45.61 -8.94 31.66
N GLY A 31 45.44 -10.14 31.09
CA GLY A 31 44.14 -10.81 30.99
C GLY A 31 43.24 -10.30 29.84
N ASN A 32 43.77 -9.42 28.99
CA ASN A 32 43.02 -8.78 27.90
C ASN A 32 43.30 -9.52 26.59
N THR A 33 42.27 -10.07 25.97
CA THR A 33 42.29 -10.68 24.64
C THR A 33 41.00 -10.31 23.90
N ARG A 34 41.07 -10.04 22.60
CA ARG A 34 39.90 -9.74 21.76
C ARG A 34 38.94 -10.94 21.56
N TYR A 35 39.34 -12.12 22.02
CA TYR A 35 38.62 -13.37 21.84
C TYR A 35 38.61 -14.15 23.17
N PRO A 36 37.49 -14.10 23.91
CA PRO A 36 37.28 -14.90 25.10
C PRO A 36 37.51 -16.39 24.80
N SER A 37 38.09 -17.11 25.76
CA SER A 37 38.45 -18.53 25.60
C SER A 37 37.78 -19.38 26.67
N LEU A 38 37.36 -20.57 26.28
CA LEU A 38 36.82 -21.59 27.19
C LEU A 38 37.87 -22.06 28.20
N SER A 39 37.41 -22.59 29.34
CA SER A 39 38.30 -23.23 30.32
C SER A 39 38.81 -24.59 29.84
N ASP A 40 38.00 -25.36 29.11
CA ASP A 40 38.41 -26.60 28.42
C ASP A 40 38.19 -26.53 26.89
N PRO A 41 39.01 -25.74 26.16
CA PRO A 41 38.83 -25.56 24.71
C PRO A 41 39.19 -26.80 23.89
N ASN A 42 40.02 -27.71 24.44
CA ASN A 42 40.46 -28.93 23.73
C ASN A 42 39.66 -30.17 24.12
N GLY A 43 38.68 -30.04 25.03
CA GLY A 43 37.74 -31.10 25.33
C GLY A 43 37.01 -31.51 24.06
N VAL A 44 36.81 -32.82 23.89
CA VAL A 44 36.08 -33.37 22.75
C VAL A 44 34.61 -33.38 23.11
N PHE A 45 33.77 -32.78 22.27
CA PHE A 45 32.32 -32.84 22.40
C PHE A 45 31.74 -34.02 21.62
N TYR A 46 32.23 -34.22 20.40
CA TYR A 46 31.78 -35.27 19.50
C TYR A 46 32.96 -35.88 18.74
N GLN A 47 32.88 -37.18 18.47
CA GLN A 47 33.83 -37.89 17.63
C GLN A 47 33.11 -38.66 16.53
N ARG A 48 33.50 -38.43 15.27
CA ARG A 48 33.05 -39.21 14.13
C ARG A 48 33.85 -40.51 14.07
N LEU A 49 33.15 -41.63 13.98
CA LEU A 49 33.75 -42.97 13.92
C LEU A 49 33.63 -43.55 12.51
N ASP A 50 34.59 -44.35 12.06
CA ASP A 50 34.44 -45.17 10.86
C ASP A 50 33.71 -46.50 11.17
N ALA A 51 33.43 -47.30 10.14
CA ALA A 51 32.77 -48.60 10.29
C ALA A 51 33.55 -49.61 11.17
N ASP A 52 34.85 -49.41 11.38
CA ASP A 52 35.71 -50.21 12.25
C ASP A 52 35.79 -49.65 13.69
N GLY A 53 35.11 -48.53 13.97
CA GLY A 53 35.08 -47.83 15.26
C GLY A 53 36.31 -46.97 15.53
N ASN A 54 37.10 -46.62 14.50
CA ASN A 54 38.22 -45.69 14.66
C ASN A 54 37.74 -44.24 14.49
N VAL A 55 38.35 -43.33 15.25
CA VAL A 55 38.06 -41.90 15.14
C VAL A 55 38.59 -41.34 13.81
N VAL A 56 37.67 -40.81 12.99
CA VAL A 56 37.97 -40.11 11.74
C VAL A 56 38.40 -38.68 12.04
N TYR A 57 37.56 -37.95 12.78
CA TYR A 57 37.86 -36.64 13.33
C TYR A 57 37.08 -36.41 14.63
N THR A 58 37.45 -35.37 15.35
CA THR A 58 36.77 -34.93 16.59
C THR A 58 36.32 -33.48 16.44
N ILE A 59 35.18 -33.11 17.01
CA ILE A 59 34.78 -31.72 17.25
C ILE A 59 35.12 -31.36 18.69
N THR A 60 35.93 -30.33 18.85
CA THR A 60 36.32 -29.80 20.17
C THR A 60 35.33 -28.74 20.65
N ASN A 61 35.32 -28.50 21.97
CA ASN A 61 34.49 -27.44 22.57
C ASN A 61 34.77 -26.06 21.96
N GLN A 62 36.04 -25.77 21.62
CA GLN A 62 36.39 -24.50 20.98
C GLN A 62 35.81 -24.38 19.58
N GLU A 63 35.81 -25.46 18.79
CA GLU A 63 35.24 -25.44 17.44
C GLU A 63 33.72 -25.24 17.52
N LEU A 64 33.03 -26.00 18.37
CA LEU A 64 31.59 -25.84 18.60
C LEU A 64 31.24 -24.42 19.06
N PHE A 65 32.01 -23.85 19.98
CA PHE A 65 31.80 -22.49 20.47
C PHE A 65 31.99 -21.41 19.41
N GLU A 66 32.99 -21.52 18.53
CA GLU A 66 33.18 -20.54 17.45
C GLU A 66 32.06 -20.61 16.41
N GLU A 67 31.52 -21.80 16.15
CA GLU A 67 30.41 -22.03 15.21
C GLU A 67 29.09 -21.50 15.75
N ILE A 68 28.81 -21.71 17.04
CA ILE A 68 27.65 -21.09 17.71
C ILE A 68 27.75 -19.57 17.64
N LYS A 69 28.94 -19.00 17.89
CA LYS A 69 29.13 -17.55 17.80
C LYS A 69 28.90 -17.01 16.38
N GLY A 70 29.31 -17.74 15.35
CA GLY A 70 29.16 -17.31 13.96
C GLY A 70 27.74 -17.35 13.43
N ASN A 71 26.91 -18.29 13.91
CA ASN A 71 25.53 -18.45 13.45
C ASN A 71 24.52 -17.71 14.34
N ASP A 72 24.63 -17.84 15.67
CA ASP A 72 23.62 -17.38 16.63
C ASP A 72 24.20 -16.47 17.75
N GLY A 73 25.47 -16.08 17.64
CA GLY A 73 26.23 -15.51 18.74
C GLY A 73 25.63 -14.26 19.37
N VAL A 74 25.28 -13.27 18.54
CA VAL A 74 24.66 -12.02 19.02
C VAL A 74 23.28 -12.31 19.60
N SER A 75 22.42 -13.00 18.86
CA SER A 75 21.05 -13.32 19.29
C SER A 75 21.02 -14.02 20.64
N GLN A 76 21.84 -15.06 20.84
CA GLN A 76 21.90 -15.81 22.11
C GLN A 76 22.54 -15.00 23.24
N THR A 77 23.53 -14.16 22.92
CA THR A 77 24.13 -13.24 23.91
C THR A 77 23.08 -12.23 24.41
N LEU A 78 22.33 -11.62 23.49
CA LEU A 78 21.28 -10.67 23.83
C LEU A 78 20.13 -11.33 24.58
N LEU A 79 19.77 -12.56 24.22
CA LEU A 79 18.74 -13.33 24.93
C LEU A 79 19.11 -13.57 26.41
N LEU A 80 20.36 -13.95 26.69
CA LEU A 80 20.88 -14.09 28.05
C LEU A 80 20.89 -12.76 28.82
N ILE A 81 21.38 -11.70 28.17
CA ILE A 81 21.44 -10.36 28.76
C ILE A 81 20.04 -9.84 29.06
N ASP A 82 19.13 -9.89 28.11
CA ASP A 82 17.76 -9.41 28.26
C ASP A 82 16.99 -10.21 29.30
N SER A 83 17.17 -11.55 29.34
CA SER A 83 16.57 -12.38 30.40
C SER A 83 17.03 -11.96 31.80
N TYR A 84 18.26 -11.46 31.94
CA TYR A 84 18.75 -10.90 33.19
C TYR A 84 18.18 -9.50 33.46
N LEU A 85 18.23 -8.61 32.46
CA LEU A 85 17.79 -7.21 32.56
C LEU A 85 16.29 -7.11 32.86
N LEU A 86 15.48 -7.96 32.21
CA LEU A 86 14.01 -7.97 32.26
C LEU A 86 13.44 -8.97 33.27
N LYS A 87 14.25 -9.45 34.22
CA LYS A 87 13.83 -10.45 35.20
C LYS A 87 12.53 -10.08 35.93
N SER A 88 12.33 -8.81 36.28
CA SER A 88 11.10 -8.37 36.95
C SER A 88 9.86 -8.57 36.08
N TYR A 89 9.95 -8.22 34.78
CA TYR A 89 8.87 -8.43 33.83
C TYR A 89 8.56 -9.92 33.65
N LEU A 90 9.61 -10.74 33.48
CA LEU A 90 9.47 -12.19 33.38
C LEU A 90 8.80 -12.82 34.62
N ASP A 91 9.15 -12.36 35.82
CA ASP A 91 8.58 -12.87 37.07
C ASP A 91 7.11 -12.44 37.29
N ASP A 92 6.65 -11.38 36.59
CA ASP A 92 5.29 -10.82 36.69
C ASP A 92 4.33 -11.32 35.58
N LEU A 93 4.81 -12.07 34.59
CA LEU A 93 3.98 -12.63 33.52
C LEU A 93 2.96 -13.65 34.05
N THR A 94 1.76 -13.63 33.47
CA THR A 94 0.70 -14.61 33.75
C THR A 94 0.62 -15.68 32.67
N ASP A 95 0.18 -16.89 33.05
CA ASP A 95 -0.04 -17.99 32.12
C ASP A 95 -0.98 -17.60 30.96
N GLU A 96 -2.00 -16.77 31.23
CA GLU A 96 -2.95 -16.30 30.22
C GLU A 96 -2.24 -15.45 29.14
N GLN A 97 -1.41 -14.49 29.54
CA GLN A 97 -0.67 -13.66 28.58
C GLN A 97 0.31 -14.48 27.74
N ILE A 98 0.96 -15.48 28.35
CA ILE A 98 1.90 -16.36 27.64
C ILE A 98 1.15 -17.17 26.58
N GLN A 99 -0.02 -17.72 26.91
CA GLN A 99 -0.82 -18.49 25.95
C GLN A 99 -1.41 -17.63 24.82
N THR A 100 -1.84 -16.39 25.13
CA THR A 100 -2.22 -15.41 24.09
C THR A 100 -1.05 -15.16 23.15
N LYS A 101 0.16 -14.90 23.67
CA LYS A 101 1.34 -14.68 22.83
C LYS A 101 1.72 -15.91 21.99
N ILE A 102 1.59 -17.13 22.52
CA ILE A 102 1.80 -18.35 21.73
C ILE A 102 0.78 -18.41 20.57
N THR A 103 -0.48 -18.05 20.82
CA THR A 103 -1.53 -18.02 19.79
C THR A 103 -1.18 -17.00 18.70
N GLU A 104 -0.78 -15.78 19.08
CA GLU A 104 -0.32 -14.74 18.15
C GLU A 104 0.90 -15.20 17.33
N LEU A 105 1.89 -15.83 17.96
CA LEU A 105 3.09 -16.34 17.27
C LEU A 105 2.77 -17.51 16.32
N THR A 106 1.68 -18.23 16.57
CA THR A 106 1.25 -19.37 15.72
C THR A 106 0.40 -18.89 14.55
N TYR A 107 -0.59 -18.01 14.79
CA TYR A 107 -1.61 -17.66 13.79
C TYR A 107 -1.54 -16.20 13.30
N GLY A 108 -0.64 -15.37 13.84
CA GLY A 108 -0.54 -13.93 13.54
C GLY A 108 -1.55 -13.06 14.28
N THR A 109 -2.55 -13.65 14.93
CA THR A 109 -3.60 -12.98 15.71
C THR A 109 -4.04 -13.86 16.89
N ALA A 110 -4.54 -13.22 17.95
CA ALA A 110 -5.26 -13.90 19.02
C ALA A 110 -6.72 -13.44 19.11
N ASP A 111 -7.18 -12.63 18.14
CA ASP A 111 -8.57 -12.22 18.06
C ASP A 111 -9.46 -13.42 17.66
N PRO A 112 -10.53 -13.74 18.43
CA PRO A 112 -11.39 -14.88 18.13
C PRO A 112 -12.12 -14.80 16.78
N ASP A 113 -12.46 -13.59 16.32
CA ASP A 113 -13.18 -13.38 15.06
C ASP A 113 -12.22 -13.56 13.88
N ASP A 114 -10.98 -13.03 13.96
CA ASP A 114 -9.94 -13.30 12.96
C ASP A 114 -9.58 -14.80 12.90
N LEU A 115 -9.42 -15.47 14.04
CA LEU A 115 -9.13 -16.91 14.07
C LEU A 115 -10.25 -17.77 13.47
N ALA A 116 -11.48 -17.26 13.44
CA ALA A 116 -12.62 -17.93 12.84
C ALA A 116 -12.64 -17.85 11.31
N THR A 117 -11.91 -16.90 10.70
CA THR A 117 -11.82 -16.78 9.23
C THR A 117 -10.81 -17.75 8.62
N LEU A 118 -9.84 -18.25 9.40
CA LEU A 118 -8.82 -19.21 8.96
C LEU A 118 -9.40 -20.63 8.77
N ASP A 119 -9.19 -21.23 7.60
CA ASP A 119 -9.55 -22.62 7.31
C ASP A 119 -8.61 -23.65 8.00
N ASP A 120 -9.02 -24.93 7.97
CA ASP A 120 -8.31 -26.03 8.66
C ASP A 120 -6.93 -26.35 8.04
N GLU A 121 -6.76 -26.12 6.74
CA GLU A 121 -5.52 -26.39 6.00
C GLU A 121 -4.47 -25.32 6.34
N THR A 122 -4.88 -24.05 6.24
CA THR A 122 -4.09 -22.88 6.66
C THR A 122 -3.65 -23.01 8.12
N LYS A 123 -4.55 -23.42 9.03
CA LYS A 123 -4.20 -23.67 10.44
C LYS A 123 -3.13 -24.75 10.59
N THR A 124 -3.30 -25.88 9.91
CA THR A 124 -2.34 -26.99 9.99
C THR A 124 -0.96 -26.59 9.45
N SER A 125 -0.92 -25.80 8.38
CA SER A 125 0.32 -25.24 7.83
C SER A 125 1.01 -24.32 8.84
N LEU A 126 0.27 -23.35 9.40
CA LEU A 126 0.80 -22.39 10.38
C LEU A 126 1.32 -23.10 11.65
N GLU A 127 0.60 -24.11 12.15
CA GLU A 127 1.03 -24.92 13.30
C GLU A 127 2.31 -25.71 13.01
N THR A 128 2.44 -26.26 11.80
CA THR A 128 3.64 -26.97 11.35
C THR A 128 4.83 -26.01 11.27
N THR A 129 4.67 -24.86 10.60
CA THR A 129 5.70 -23.83 10.50
C THR A 129 6.14 -23.33 11.87
N PHE A 130 5.18 -23.06 12.77
CA PHE A 130 5.49 -22.65 14.14
C PHE A 130 6.29 -23.72 14.88
N THR A 131 5.88 -24.99 14.80
CA THR A 131 6.59 -26.11 15.44
C THR A 131 8.02 -26.25 14.93
N GLN A 132 8.22 -26.24 13.60
CA GLN A 132 9.53 -26.31 12.97
C GLN A 132 10.43 -25.13 13.40
N SER A 133 9.88 -23.92 13.48
CA SER A 133 10.61 -22.75 13.96
C SER A 133 11.08 -22.90 15.42
N MET A 134 10.26 -23.52 16.28
CA MET A 134 10.60 -23.77 17.68
C MET A 134 11.69 -24.84 17.83
N ILE A 135 11.72 -25.86 16.96
CA ILE A 135 12.79 -26.86 16.90
C ILE A 135 14.12 -26.16 16.57
N LEU A 136 14.16 -25.39 15.48
CA LEU A 136 15.38 -24.69 15.05
C LEU A 136 15.83 -23.65 16.10
N ALA A 137 14.90 -22.96 16.75
CA ALA A 137 15.22 -22.02 17.82
C ALA A 137 15.65 -22.70 19.15
N GLY A 138 15.49 -24.02 19.28
CA GLY A 138 15.82 -24.77 20.51
C GLY A 138 14.81 -24.57 21.65
N TYR A 139 13.54 -24.38 21.29
CA TYR A 139 12.40 -24.15 22.19
C TYR A 139 11.28 -25.18 22.01
N GLU A 140 11.54 -26.27 21.30
CA GLU A 140 10.58 -27.38 21.21
C GLU A 140 10.20 -27.87 22.62
N ASN A 141 8.90 -28.07 22.84
CA ASN A 141 8.33 -28.43 24.14
C ASN A 141 8.60 -27.40 25.27
N ASN A 142 9.06 -26.20 24.92
CA ASN A 142 9.34 -25.09 25.82
C ASN A 142 8.95 -23.74 25.21
N GLN A 143 7.88 -23.74 24.40
CA GLN A 143 7.37 -22.54 23.71
C GLN A 143 7.03 -21.42 24.69
N GLU A 144 6.58 -21.77 25.90
CA GLU A 144 6.31 -20.81 26.99
C GLU A 144 7.54 -19.96 27.32
N ALA A 145 8.74 -20.53 27.35
CA ALA A 145 9.96 -19.77 27.65
C ALA A 145 10.33 -18.80 26.52
N TYR A 146 10.04 -19.14 25.27
CA TYR A 146 10.24 -18.25 24.12
C TYR A 146 9.22 -17.10 24.13
N ALA A 147 7.94 -17.44 24.24
CA ALA A 147 6.86 -16.47 24.33
C ALA A 147 7.05 -15.51 25.52
N SER A 148 7.53 -16.03 26.67
CA SER A 148 7.79 -15.21 27.85
C SER A 148 8.82 -14.11 27.62
N ILE A 149 9.93 -14.41 26.94
CA ILE A 149 10.97 -13.40 26.71
C ILE A 149 10.58 -12.42 25.62
N VAL A 150 9.86 -12.85 24.59
CA VAL A 150 9.27 -11.95 23.57
C VAL A 150 8.31 -10.99 24.24
N LEU A 151 7.35 -11.51 25.00
CA LEU A 151 6.36 -10.70 25.71
C LEU A 151 7.00 -9.76 26.74
N ALA A 152 8.01 -10.20 27.48
CA ALA A 152 8.71 -9.34 28.45
C ALA A 152 9.42 -8.16 27.78
N ARG A 153 9.97 -8.35 26.57
CA ARG A 153 10.59 -7.28 25.77
C ARG A 153 9.54 -6.26 25.31
N GLU A 154 8.40 -6.73 24.81
CA GLU A 154 7.29 -5.88 24.36
C GLU A 154 6.69 -5.09 25.54
N LEU A 155 6.40 -5.74 26.67
CA LEU A 155 5.85 -5.06 27.86
C LEU A 155 6.82 -4.02 28.41
N PHE A 156 8.12 -4.31 28.46
CA PHE A 156 9.12 -3.33 28.85
C PHE A 156 9.14 -2.13 27.90
N ALA A 157 9.17 -2.38 26.59
CA ALA A 157 9.17 -1.31 25.60
C ALA A 157 7.91 -0.44 25.74
N ARG A 158 6.74 -1.07 25.88
CA ARG A 158 5.46 -0.40 26.10
C ARG A 158 5.45 0.49 27.34
N ASP A 159 5.89 -0.05 28.48
CA ASP A 159 5.97 0.69 29.73
C ASP A 159 6.98 1.85 29.63
N ASN A 160 8.11 1.65 28.96
CA ASN A 160 9.12 2.71 28.81
C ASN A 160 8.65 3.83 27.86
N ILE A 161 7.97 3.49 26.77
CA ILE A 161 7.33 4.44 25.85
C ILE A 161 6.30 5.29 26.59
N ASP A 162 5.48 4.67 27.46
CA ASP A 162 4.50 5.36 28.30
C ASP A 162 5.18 6.25 29.36
N GLU A 163 6.11 5.71 30.14
CA GLU A 163 6.79 6.44 31.22
C GLU A 163 7.63 7.62 30.73
N ASN A 164 8.30 7.47 29.58
CA ASN A 164 9.08 8.54 28.95
C ASN A 164 8.19 9.60 28.29
N GLY A 165 6.90 9.32 28.11
CA GLY A 165 5.96 10.21 27.41
C GLY A 165 6.36 10.42 25.96
N GLU A 166 6.78 9.36 25.27
CA GLU A 166 7.11 9.42 23.84
C GLU A 166 5.87 9.77 23.01
N VAL A 167 4.68 9.39 23.49
CA VAL A 167 3.40 9.92 23.00
C VAL A 167 3.08 11.22 23.73
N THR A 168 3.08 12.32 22.99
CA THR A 168 2.79 13.65 23.48
C THR A 168 1.28 13.91 23.55
N GLY A 169 0.88 14.83 24.44
CA GLY A 169 -0.52 15.28 24.47
C GLY A 169 -0.97 15.91 23.14
N MET A 170 -0.05 16.49 22.36
CA MET A 170 -0.37 17.06 21.05
C MET A 170 -0.61 15.98 19.98
N GLU A 171 0.05 14.83 20.06
CA GLU A 171 -0.27 13.67 19.22
C GLU A 171 -1.66 13.13 19.56
N VAL A 172 -2.00 12.99 20.86
CA VAL A 172 -3.38 12.65 21.27
C VAL A 172 -4.40 13.70 20.79
N ALA A 173 -4.06 14.99 20.85
CA ALA A 173 -4.93 16.05 20.34
C ALA A 173 -5.14 15.94 18.83
N SER A 174 -4.07 15.61 18.09
CA SER A 174 -4.13 15.37 16.65
C SER A 174 -5.07 14.20 16.38
N GLU A 175 -4.81 13.05 17.01
CA GLU A 175 -5.59 11.83 16.82
C GLU A 175 -7.08 12.02 17.15
N TYR A 176 -7.39 12.72 18.24
CA TYR A 176 -8.78 13.07 18.60
C TYR A 176 -9.48 13.90 17.52
N VAL A 177 -8.76 14.85 16.91
CA VAL A 177 -9.31 15.77 15.91
C VAL A 177 -9.38 15.13 14.53
N THR A 178 -8.40 14.29 14.17
CA THR A 178 -8.24 13.77 12.81
C THR A 178 -8.81 12.39 12.58
N SER A 179 -8.86 11.54 13.60
CA SER A 179 -9.00 10.09 13.45
C SER A 179 -10.02 9.46 14.40
N TYR A 180 -10.19 9.97 15.63
CA TYR A 180 -11.17 9.44 16.56
C TYR A 180 -12.59 9.85 16.15
N PHE A 181 -13.48 8.97 15.72
CA PHE A 181 -14.88 9.32 15.52
C PHE A 181 -15.77 8.22 16.07
N GLU A 182 -16.87 8.59 16.71
CA GLU A 182 -17.96 7.63 16.94
C GLU A 182 -18.57 7.20 15.60
N ASP A 183 -19.16 6.00 15.59
CA ASP A 183 -19.96 5.51 14.48
C ASP A 183 -21.03 6.53 14.10
N ILE A 184 -21.22 6.72 12.80
CA ILE A 184 -22.26 7.59 12.28
C ILE A 184 -23.30 6.78 11.52
N LYS A 185 -24.53 7.28 11.53
CA LYS A 185 -25.56 6.94 10.59
C LYS A 185 -25.63 7.94 9.44
N ALA A 186 -25.67 7.43 8.22
CA ALA A 186 -25.80 8.23 7.01
C ALA A 186 -26.56 7.47 5.91
N ILE A 187 -27.15 8.20 4.97
CA ILE A 187 -27.52 7.63 3.67
C ILE A 187 -26.34 7.90 2.74
N ARG A 188 -25.57 6.86 2.41
CA ARG A 188 -24.50 6.88 1.41
C ARG A 188 -25.03 6.23 0.13
N ILE A 189 -24.81 6.88 -1.01
CA ILE A 189 -25.14 6.34 -2.34
C ILE A 189 -23.89 6.42 -3.20
N ARG A 190 -23.37 5.25 -3.62
CA ARG A 190 -22.23 5.08 -4.52
C ARG A 190 -22.71 4.94 -5.97
N PHE A 191 -21.94 5.52 -6.88
CA PHE A 191 -22.13 5.47 -8.32
C PHE A 191 -20.78 5.22 -9.01
N THR A 192 -20.79 4.49 -10.12
CA THR A 192 -19.58 4.20 -10.90
C THR A 192 -19.16 5.39 -11.77
N SER A 193 -20.04 6.38 -12.00
CA SER A 193 -19.67 7.58 -12.75
C SER A 193 -20.49 8.81 -12.39
N LEU A 194 -19.95 9.99 -12.73
CA LEU A 194 -20.66 11.26 -12.60
C LEU A 194 -21.92 11.32 -13.48
N ALA A 195 -21.91 10.65 -14.63
CA ALA A 195 -23.03 10.63 -15.56
C ALA A 195 -24.22 9.90 -14.92
N ASP A 196 -23.99 8.69 -14.42
CA ASP A 196 -24.95 7.87 -13.68
C ASP A 196 -25.51 8.60 -12.46
N ALA A 197 -24.64 9.19 -11.62
CA ALA A 197 -25.08 9.95 -10.46
C ALA A 197 -25.98 11.15 -10.82
N LYS A 198 -25.66 11.88 -11.90
CA LYS A 198 -26.48 12.99 -12.39
C LYS A 198 -27.80 12.52 -12.98
N ASP A 199 -27.82 11.37 -13.65
CA ASP A 199 -29.02 10.78 -14.21
C ASP A 199 -30.02 10.41 -13.11
N VAL A 200 -29.54 9.75 -12.05
CA VAL A 200 -30.36 9.46 -10.85
C VAL A 200 -30.89 10.74 -10.20
N MET A 201 -30.07 11.80 -10.08
CA MET A 201 -30.57 13.09 -9.58
C MET A 201 -31.69 13.68 -10.46
N LYS A 202 -31.53 13.61 -11.79
CA LYS A 202 -32.52 14.11 -12.74
C LYS A 202 -33.83 13.33 -12.70
N GLN A 203 -33.77 12.01 -12.51
CA GLN A 203 -34.94 11.16 -12.33
C GLN A 203 -35.87 11.66 -11.21
N PHE A 204 -35.31 12.35 -10.20
CA PHE A 204 -36.05 12.96 -9.09
C PHE A 204 -36.19 14.49 -9.20
N ASN A 205 -36.01 15.04 -10.40
CA ASN A 205 -36.09 16.46 -10.74
C ASN A 205 -35.12 17.35 -9.95
N LEU A 206 -33.92 16.87 -9.63
CA LEU A 206 -32.95 17.61 -8.83
C LEU A 206 -31.94 18.39 -9.68
N LEU A 207 -31.61 19.59 -9.23
CA LEU A 207 -30.63 20.48 -9.83
C LEU A 207 -29.67 21.05 -8.77
N THR A 208 -28.40 21.16 -9.12
CA THR A 208 -27.39 21.87 -8.33
C THR A 208 -27.26 23.32 -8.82
N TYR A 209 -27.63 24.31 -7.99
CA TYR A 209 -27.51 25.73 -8.35
C TYR A 209 -26.16 26.33 -7.93
N ASN A 210 -25.70 25.99 -6.73
CA ASN A 210 -24.42 26.39 -6.19
C ASN A 210 -23.94 25.33 -5.19
N THR A 211 -22.84 25.59 -4.49
CA THR A 211 -22.24 24.66 -3.53
C THR A 211 -23.05 24.47 -2.24
N VAL A 212 -24.12 25.23 -2.01
CA VAL A 212 -24.87 25.26 -0.74
C VAL A 212 -26.38 25.09 -0.92
N THR A 213 -26.88 24.80 -2.12
CA THR A 213 -28.32 24.61 -2.36
C THR A 213 -28.60 23.51 -3.37
N LEU A 214 -29.30 22.47 -2.91
CA LEU A 214 -29.98 21.49 -3.75
C LEU A 214 -31.40 21.99 -4.06
N ARG A 215 -31.82 21.91 -5.31
CA ARG A 215 -33.08 22.50 -5.78
C ARG A 215 -33.89 21.49 -6.59
N GLU A 216 -35.20 21.64 -6.57
CA GLU A 216 -36.11 20.90 -7.43
C GLU A 216 -36.44 21.74 -8.67
N TYR A 217 -36.33 21.12 -9.84
CA TYR A 217 -36.67 21.72 -11.12
C TYR A 217 -38.16 21.98 -11.22
N LEU A 218 -38.57 23.06 -11.87
CA LEU A 218 -39.98 23.46 -12.00
C LEU A 218 -40.64 23.03 -13.32
N GLY A 219 -39.93 22.29 -14.19
CA GLY A 219 -40.45 21.80 -15.47
C GLY A 219 -40.35 22.78 -16.65
N TYR A 220 -39.74 23.96 -16.45
CA TYR A 220 -39.57 24.96 -17.51
C TYR A 220 -38.27 25.75 -17.37
N VAL A 221 -37.83 26.40 -18.45
CA VAL A 221 -36.71 27.35 -18.50
C VAL A 221 -37.17 28.68 -19.09
N PHE A 222 -36.37 29.73 -18.95
CA PHE A 222 -36.57 30.99 -19.64
C PHE A 222 -35.54 31.16 -20.75
N THR A 223 -35.96 31.58 -21.95
CA THR A 223 -35.04 31.90 -23.05
C THR A 223 -34.14 33.10 -22.70
N SER A 224 -34.62 34.00 -21.84
CA SER A 224 -33.89 35.12 -21.28
C SER A 224 -34.46 35.55 -19.93
N GLU A 225 -33.69 35.37 -18.85
CA GLU A 225 -34.07 35.83 -17.50
C GLU A 225 -33.80 37.32 -17.26
N THR A 226 -33.14 38.00 -18.19
CA THR A 226 -32.92 39.46 -18.11
C THR A 226 -34.11 40.27 -18.64
N LEU A 227 -35.11 39.60 -19.23
CA LEU A 227 -36.35 40.24 -19.68
C LEU A 227 -37.27 40.37 -18.48
N LEU A 228 -37.35 41.59 -17.93
CA LEU A 228 -38.18 41.90 -16.78
C LEU A 228 -39.37 42.76 -17.21
N ASP A 229 -40.52 42.54 -16.59
CA ASP A 229 -41.69 43.40 -16.73
C ASP A 229 -41.60 44.64 -15.82
N ASP A 230 -42.64 45.46 -15.84
CA ASP A 230 -42.77 46.66 -15.01
C ASP A 230 -42.65 46.40 -13.50
N ASP A 231 -42.96 45.18 -13.06
CA ASP A 231 -42.91 44.74 -11.66
C ASP A 231 -41.60 44.03 -11.31
N THR A 232 -40.60 44.08 -12.22
CA THR A 232 -39.30 43.40 -12.11
C THR A 232 -39.37 41.87 -12.09
N ALA A 233 -40.50 41.29 -12.50
CA ALA A 233 -40.65 39.85 -12.65
C ALA A 233 -40.15 39.40 -14.03
N VAL A 234 -39.64 38.17 -14.14
CA VAL A 234 -39.21 37.64 -15.44
C VAL A 234 -40.43 37.49 -16.35
N VAL A 235 -40.37 38.10 -17.53
CA VAL A 235 -41.45 38.06 -18.52
C VAL A 235 -41.66 36.62 -18.99
N GLU A 236 -42.89 36.10 -18.94
CA GLU A 236 -43.17 34.73 -19.41
C GLU A 236 -43.50 34.68 -20.91
N ALA A 237 -44.32 35.61 -21.41
CA ALA A 237 -44.53 35.84 -22.83
C ALA A 237 -45.00 37.28 -23.07
N TYR A 238 -44.80 37.82 -24.27
CA TYR A 238 -45.21 39.18 -24.58
C TYR A 238 -45.44 39.41 -26.08
N THR A 239 -46.21 40.42 -26.41
CA THR A 239 -46.30 41.01 -27.75
C THR A 239 -45.80 42.44 -27.65
N THR A 240 -44.93 42.88 -28.56
CA THR A 240 -44.35 44.23 -28.55
C THR A 240 -44.35 44.87 -29.93
N VAL A 241 -43.98 46.14 -30.00
CA VAL A 241 -43.79 46.90 -31.23
C VAL A 241 -42.31 47.24 -31.41
N THR A 242 -41.88 47.49 -32.65
CA THR A 242 -40.49 47.88 -32.96
C THR A 242 -40.44 49.35 -33.40
N PRO A 243 -40.34 50.30 -32.46
CA PRO A 243 -40.25 51.70 -32.82
C PRO A 243 -38.83 52.10 -33.24
N TYR A 244 -38.77 53.19 -33.98
CA TYR A 244 -37.55 53.78 -34.50
C TYR A 244 -37.50 55.25 -34.11
N TYR A 245 -36.31 55.86 -34.11
CA TYR A 245 -36.18 57.28 -33.85
C TYR A 245 -35.16 57.97 -34.74
N PHE A 246 -35.25 59.29 -34.84
CA PHE A 246 -34.27 60.09 -35.56
C PHE A 246 -33.06 60.46 -34.68
N ASP A 247 -31.85 60.28 -35.19
CA ASP A 247 -30.66 60.89 -34.58
C ASP A 247 -30.53 62.37 -34.92
N ALA A 248 -29.53 63.05 -34.34
CA ALA A 248 -29.26 64.46 -34.60
C ALA A 248 -28.90 64.78 -36.06
N SER A 249 -28.50 63.78 -36.86
CA SER A 249 -28.23 63.92 -38.30
C SER A 249 -29.46 63.60 -39.16
N GLY A 250 -30.57 63.20 -38.54
CA GLY A 250 -31.81 62.80 -39.18
C GLY A 250 -31.79 61.38 -39.75
N ASN A 251 -30.81 60.54 -39.39
CA ASN A 251 -30.84 59.10 -39.68
C ASN A 251 -31.90 58.41 -38.82
N ILE A 252 -32.43 57.29 -39.27
CA ILE A 252 -33.39 56.48 -38.51
C ILE A 252 -32.65 55.34 -37.83
N LEU A 253 -32.74 55.30 -36.51
CA LEU A 253 -32.09 54.33 -35.64
C LEU A 253 -33.16 53.43 -35.00
N ASP A 254 -32.79 52.19 -34.70
CA ASP A 254 -33.56 51.35 -33.78
C ASP A 254 -33.20 51.67 -32.32
N LEU A 255 -33.86 51.02 -31.37
CA LEU A 255 -33.62 51.23 -29.94
C LEU A 255 -32.22 50.80 -29.45
N THR A 256 -31.41 50.13 -30.28
CA THR A 256 -30.00 49.80 -29.96
C THR A 256 -29.03 50.89 -30.42
N GLU A 257 -29.56 52.04 -30.84
CA GLU A 257 -28.84 53.14 -31.47
C GLU A 257 -28.18 52.74 -32.81
N THR A 258 -28.59 51.63 -33.41
CA THR A 258 -28.07 51.18 -34.70
C THR A 258 -28.77 51.95 -35.81
N ILE A 259 -27.99 52.60 -36.69
CA ILE A 259 -28.56 53.27 -37.87
C ILE A 259 -29.12 52.23 -38.84
N ILE A 260 -30.45 52.19 -38.95
CA ILE A 260 -31.15 51.31 -39.88
C ILE A 260 -31.32 51.99 -41.24
N TYR A 261 -31.59 53.30 -41.25
CA TYR A 261 -31.67 54.08 -42.48
C TYR A 261 -30.85 55.35 -42.38
N THR A 262 -29.84 55.46 -43.25
CA THR A 262 -28.99 56.65 -43.34
C THR A 262 -29.64 57.69 -44.24
N LYS A 263 -29.71 58.93 -43.75
CA LYS A 263 -30.25 60.07 -44.50
C LYS A 263 -29.22 60.60 -45.50
N GLY A 264 -29.57 60.52 -46.78
CA GLY A 264 -28.81 61.04 -47.90
C GLY A 264 -29.22 62.46 -48.32
N THR A 265 -28.84 62.86 -49.54
CA THR A 265 -29.19 64.19 -50.09
C THR A 265 -30.65 64.22 -50.53
N ASN A 266 -31.36 65.34 -50.29
CA ASN A 266 -32.80 65.53 -50.59
C ASN A 266 -33.77 64.67 -49.76
N ASP A 267 -33.44 64.37 -48.50
CA ASP A 267 -34.29 63.57 -47.60
C ASP A 267 -34.59 62.14 -48.11
N ILE A 268 -33.68 61.61 -48.95
CA ILE A 268 -33.71 60.21 -49.39
C ILE A 268 -32.94 59.36 -48.39
N TYR A 269 -33.59 58.34 -47.86
CA TYR A 269 -33.05 57.39 -46.90
C TYR A 269 -32.58 56.13 -47.63
N THR A 270 -31.47 55.55 -47.16
CA THR A 270 -30.94 54.28 -47.71
C THR A 270 -30.63 53.32 -46.57
N LYS A 271 -30.92 52.03 -46.78
CA LYS A 271 -30.56 50.96 -45.84
C LYS A 271 -29.21 50.40 -46.28
N SER A 272 -28.27 50.26 -45.36
CA SER A 272 -26.88 49.85 -45.65
C SER A 272 -26.74 48.55 -46.46
N SER A 273 -27.74 47.66 -46.40
CA SER A 273 -27.80 46.39 -47.12
C SER A 273 -28.62 46.41 -48.42
N SER A 274 -29.12 47.57 -48.87
CA SER A 274 -29.99 47.67 -50.05
C SER A 274 -29.72 48.92 -50.89
N THR A 275 -29.96 48.81 -52.20
CA THR A 275 -29.95 49.96 -53.12
C THR A 275 -31.33 50.64 -53.23
N THR A 276 -32.34 50.12 -52.53
CA THR A 276 -33.66 50.73 -52.45
C THR A 276 -33.60 52.07 -51.73
N GLU A 277 -34.15 53.09 -52.37
CA GLU A 277 -34.32 54.43 -51.80
C GLU A 277 -35.66 54.53 -51.07
N TYR A 278 -35.67 55.24 -49.94
CA TYR A 278 -36.85 55.47 -49.12
C TYR A 278 -37.03 56.97 -48.88
N THR A 279 -38.26 57.42 -48.64
CA THR A 279 -38.56 58.83 -48.33
C THR A 279 -39.61 58.94 -47.25
N ILE A 280 -39.62 60.05 -46.50
CA ILE A 280 -40.71 60.36 -45.58
C ILE A 280 -41.85 61.01 -46.36
N ASP A 281 -43.05 60.42 -46.30
CA ASP A 281 -44.23 60.95 -46.99
C ASP A 281 -44.83 62.18 -46.29
N GLY A 282 -45.87 62.78 -46.89
CA GLY A 282 -46.55 63.96 -46.32
C GLY A 282 -47.30 63.70 -45.01
N SER A 283 -47.35 62.45 -44.55
CA SER A 283 -47.96 62.00 -43.29
C SER A 283 -46.93 61.50 -42.27
N GLY A 284 -45.64 61.58 -42.60
CA GLY A 284 -44.53 61.21 -41.70
C GLY A 284 -44.11 59.74 -41.77
N ASN A 285 -44.71 58.92 -42.63
CA ASN A 285 -44.32 57.51 -42.76
C ASN A 285 -43.04 57.38 -43.60
N LEU A 286 -42.15 56.46 -43.25
CA LEU A 286 -41.10 56.02 -44.15
C LEU A 286 -41.72 55.10 -45.21
N VAL A 287 -41.65 55.51 -46.48
CA VAL A 287 -42.17 54.75 -47.62
C VAL A 287 -41.07 54.41 -48.61
N ASP A 288 -41.22 53.31 -49.34
CA ASP A 288 -40.35 52.95 -50.47
C ASP A 288 -40.70 53.75 -51.75
N VAL A 289 -39.94 53.53 -52.83
CA VAL A 289 -40.18 54.16 -54.14
C VAL A 289 -41.56 53.86 -54.75
N SER A 290 -42.28 52.85 -54.27
CA SER A 290 -43.63 52.48 -54.68
C SER A 290 -44.71 53.06 -53.76
N LEU A 291 -44.32 53.87 -52.77
CA LEU A 291 -45.18 54.43 -51.71
C LEU A 291 -45.76 53.38 -50.75
N THR A 292 -45.10 52.21 -50.62
CA THR A 292 -45.42 51.23 -49.60
C THR A 292 -44.88 51.71 -48.26
N VAL A 293 -45.71 51.73 -47.22
CA VAL A 293 -45.27 52.07 -45.86
C VAL A 293 -44.33 50.98 -45.34
N ILE A 294 -43.10 51.38 -45.01
CA ILE A 294 -42.06 50.53 -44.46
C ILE A 294 -41.97 50.73 -42.95
N ILE A 295 -42.02 51.98 -42.48
CA ILE A 295 -42.19 52.32 -41.06
C ILE A 295 -43.31 53.35 -40.98
N PRO A 296 -44.43 53.07 -40.29
CA PRO A 296 -45.47 54.05 -40.11
C PRO A 296 -45.01 55.18 -39.17
N ASN A 297 -45.52 56.40 -39.35
CA ASN A 297 -45.22 57.55 -38.50
C ASN A 297 -45.55 57.30 -37.02
N THR A 298 -46.47 56.36 -36.74
CA THR A 298 -46.83 55.97 -35.37
C THR A 298 -45.73 55.18 -34.66
N GLU A 299 -44.76 54.65 -35.40
CA GLU A 299 -43.61 53.88 -34.89
C GLU A 299 -42.29 54.63 -35.12
N LEU A 300 -42.34 55.89 -35.56
CA LEU A 300 -41.16 56.70 -35.90
C LEU A 300 -41.14 57.98 -35.07
N PHE A 301 -40.18 58.12 -34.16
CA PHE A 301 -40.14 59.13 -33.10
C PHE A 301 -38.96 60.10 -33.24
N ASP A 302 -39.05 61.25 -32.57
CA ASP A 302 -38.01 62.29 -32.62
C ASP A 302 -36.84 62.01 -31.65
N SER A 303 -36.97 61.06 -30.73
CA SER A 303 -35.90 60.69 -29.78
C SER A 303 -35.98 59.22 -29.32
N LEU A 304 -34.85 58.68 -28.87
CA LEU A 304 -34.77 57.35 -28.25
C LEU A 304 -35.75 57.24 -27.08
N GLU A 305 -35.75 58.21 -26.16
CA GLU A 305 -36.61 58.24 -24.98
C GLU A 305 -38.11 58.11 -25.32
N THR A 306 -38.57 58.77 -26.39
CA THR A 306 -39.98 58.67 -26.80
C THR A 306 -40.29 57.36 -27.50
N ALA A 307 -39.35 56.81 -28.26
CA ALA A 307 -39.48 55.49 -28.86
C ALA A 307 -39.52 54.38 -27.79
N GLU A 308 -38.67 54.46 -26.76
CA GLU A 308 -38.65 53.53 -25.62
C GLU A 308 -39.95 53.59 -24.83
N ALA A 309 -40.42 54.79 -24.46
CA ALA A 309 -41.69 54.95 -23.77
C ALA A 309 -42.89 54.44 -24.59
N TYR A 310 -42.84 54.59 -25.91
CA TYR A 310 -43.87 54.05 -26.80
C TYR A 310 -43.82 52.52 -26.84
N LYS A 311 -42.63 51.92 -26.95
CA LYS A 311 -42.48 50.46 -26.90
C LYS A 311 -43.07 49.90 -25.61
N GLU A 312 -42.75 50.50 -24.46
CA GLU A 312 -43.23 50.03 -23.17
C GLU A 312 -44.77 50.11 -23.09
N THR A 313 -45.34 51.24 -23.47
CA THR A 313 -46.81 51.45 -23.42
C THR A 313 -47.58 50.50 -24.36
N ASN A 314 -46.94 49.99 -25.42
CA ASN A 314 -47.54 49.09 -26.40
C ASN A 314 -47.05 47.63 -26.27
N THR A 315 -46.32 47.31 -25.19
CA THR A 315 -45.99 45.93 -24.86
C THR A 315 -47.08 45.34 -24.00
N VAL A 316 -47.60 44.18 -24.39
CA VAL A 316 -48.58 43.41 -23.61
C VAL A 316 -47.88 42.16 -23.11
N TYR A 317 -47.84 42.02 -21.78
CA TYR A 317 -47.27 40.88 -21.09
C TYR A 317 -48.35 39.84 -20.79
N TYR A 318 -47.99 38.56 -20.92
CA TYR A 318 -48.83 37.40 -20.69
C TYR A 318 -48.13 36.44 -19.71
N THR A 319 -48.93 35.60 -19.05
CA THR A 319 -48.42 34.46 -18.28
C THR A 319 -48.55 33.17 -19.09
N VAL A 320 -47.68 32.20 -18.81
CA VAL A 320 -47.62 30.89 -19.45
C VAL A 320 -47.62 29.82 -18.35
N SER A 321 -48.58 28.89 -18.43
CA SER A 321 -48.77 27.86 -17.40
C SER A 321 -49.19 26.51 -17.98
N LYS A 322 -48.76 25.42 -17.33
CA LYS A 322 -49.34 24.07 -17.41
C LYS A 322 -49.98 23.68 -16.06
N VAL A 323 -50.89 22.71 -16.06
CA VAL A 323 -51.41 22.08 -14.84
C VAL A 323 -50.36 21.15 -14.24
N ASP A 324 -49.72 20.33 -15.07
CA ASP A 324 -48.54 19.55 -14.73
C ASP A 324 -47.36 20.01 -15.59
N ALA A 325 -46.36 20.60 -14.93
CA ALA A 325 -45.19 21.13 -15.63
C ALA A 325 -44.35 20.03 -16.31
N PHE A 326 -44.52 18.77 -15.91
CA PHE A 326 -43.74 17.63 -16.40
C PHE A 326 -44.51 16.76 -17.41
N ASP A 327 -45.80 17.00 -17.64
CA ASP A 327 -46.55 16.29 -18.67
C ASP A 327 -46.20 16.85 -20.06
N GLU A 328 -45.39 16.11 -20.80
CA GLU A 328 -44.98 16.45 -22.17
C GLU A 328 -46.16 16.51 -23.16
N ASN A 329 -47.27 15.83 -22.85
CA ASN A 329 -48.47 15.80 -23.70
C ASN A 329 -49.48 16.91 -23.37
N GLU A 330 -49.26 17.67 -22.31
CA GLU A 330 -50.11 18.82 -21.97
C GLU A 330 -49.67 20.05 -22.78
N ASP A 331 -50.61 20.71 -23.47
CA ASP A 331 -50.36 22.01 -24.11
C ASP A 331 -50.24 23.11 -23.05
N ALA A 332 -49.22 23.96 -23.15
CA ALA A 332 -49.12 25.14 -22.29
C ALA A 332 -50.17 26.19 -22.68
N VAL A 333 -50.76 26.87 -21.69
CA VAL A 333 -51.74 27.94 -21.94
C VAL A 333 -51.12 29.31 -21.69
N VAL A 334 -51.39 30.25 -22.61
CA VAL A 334 -50.98 31.65 -22.49
C VAL A 334 -52.18 32.48 -22.08
N LYS A 335 -52.03 33.28 -21.02
CA LYS A 335 -53.14 34.03 -20.42
C LYS A 335 -52.88 35.52 -20.36
N ASP A 336 -53.94 36.30 -20.53
CA ASP A 336 -53.91 37.76 -20.38
C ASP A 336 -53.91 38.19 -18.89
N ARG A 337 -53.77 39.50 -18.64
CA ARG A 337 -53.81 40.08 -17.28
C ARG A 337 -55.14 39.85 -16.52
N SER A 338 -56.18 39.36 -17.19
CA SER A 338 -57.47 39.00 -16.59
C SER A 338 -57.63 37.48 -16.42
N ASP A 339 -56.54 36.71 -16.60
CA ASP A 339 -56.47 35.25 -16.48
C ASP A 339 -57.32 34.51 -17.56
N ASN A 340 -57.62 35.17 -18.69
CA ASN A 340 -58.27 34.51 -19.82
C ASN A 340 -57.22 33.86 -20.73
N ILE A 341 -57.47 32.62 -21.16
CA ILE A 341 -56.64 31.94 -22.16
C ILE A 341 -56.79 32.65 -23.49
N VAL A 342 -55.67 33.12 -24.05
CA VAL A 342 -55.61 33.80 -25.34
C VAL A 342 -54.90 32.98 -26.41
N TYR A 343 -53.96 32.12 -26.00
CA TYR A 343 -53.29 31.15 -26.88
C TYR A 343 -53.02 29.83 -26.14
N THR A 344 -52.79 28.76 -26.91
CA THR A 344 -52.20 27.50 -26.43
C THR A 344 -50.95 27.18 -27.22
N ILE A 345 -49.99 26.49 -26.60
CA ILE A 345 -48.70 26.13 -27.18
C ILE A 345 -48.54 24.62 -27.06
N ASP A 346 -48.41 23.92 -28.19
CA ASP A 346 -48.19 22.47 -28.20
C ASP A 346 -46.72 22.10 -27.91
N SER A 347 -46.45 20.80 -27.80
CA SER A 347 -45.11 20.26 -27.54
C SER A 347 -44.06 20.62 -28.61
N ASP A 348 -44.49 20.93 -29.84
CA ASP A 348 -43.62 21.36 -30.94
C ASP A 348 -43.38 22.89 -30.94
N GLY A 349 -43.99 23.61 -29.98
CA GLY A 349 -43.90 25.06 -29.87
C GLY A 349 -44.84 25.82 -30.80
N LYS A 350 -45.84 25.16 -31.42
CA LYS A 350 -46.82 25.85 -32.27
C LYS A 350 -47.87 26.54 -31.42
N ILE A 351 -48.24 27.74 -31.85
CA ILE A 351 -49.15 28.63 -31.14
C ILE A 351 -50.52 28.57 -31.79
N TYR A 352 -51.55 28.26 -31.02
CA TYR A 352 -52.94 28.22 -31.48
C TYR A 352 -53.77 29.31 -30.81
N ASP A 353 -54.67 29.91 -31.57
CA ASP A 353 -55.65 30.86 -31.04
C ASP A 353 -56.79 30.15 -30.26
N THR A 354 -57.67 30.92 -29.63
CA THR A 354 -58.84 30.37 -28.90
C THR A 354 -59.83 29.57 -29.76
N ALA A 355 -59.72 29.62 -31.09
CA ALA A 355 -60.50 28.83 -32.03
C ALA A 355 -59.71 27.61 -32.58
N LEU A 356 -58.53 27.33 -32.01
CA LEU A 356 -57.62 26.25 -32.38
C LEU A 356 -57.06 26.36 -33.81
N ASN A 357 -56.92 27.58 -34.34
CA ASN A 357 -56.19 27.80 -35.57
C ASN A 357 -54.70 27.96 -35.23
N ASP A 358 -53.83 27.28 -35.98
CA ASP A 358 -52.38 27.50 -35.91
C ASP A 358 -52.07 28.91 -36.41
N VAL A 359 -51.59 29.75 -35.50
CA VAL A 359 -51.24 31.15 -35.73
C VAL A 359 -49.75 31.41 -35.59
N THR A 360 -48.93 30.36 -35.49
CA THR A 360 -47.48 30.43 -35.21
C THR A 360 -46.75 31.46 -36.09
N ASP A 361 -46.98 31.42 -37.41
CA ASP A 361 -46.32 32.34 -38.36
C ASP A 361 -46.99 33.72 -38.48
N SER A 362 -48.14 33.91 -37.82
CA SER A 362 -49.01 35.09 -37.99
C SER A 362 -49.23 35.92 -36.72
N THR A 363 -48.76 35.42 -35.58
CA THR A 363 -48.83 36.08 -34.28
C THR A 363 -47.53 36.82 -33.98
N ASP A 364 -47.65 37.97 -33.31
CA ASP A 364 -46.49 38.71 -32.77
C ASP A 364 -46.08 38.23 -31.37
N LEU A 365 -46.65 37.10 -30.90
CA LEU A 365 -46.38 36.55 -29.57
C LEU A 365 -44.96 35.99 -29.50
N ILE A 366 -44.19 36.52 -28.55
CA ILE A 366 -42.86 36.04 -28.19
C ILE A 366 -42.98 35.29 -26.86
N VAL A 367 -42.61 34.01 -26.86
CA VAL A 367 -42.66 33.15 -25.67
C VAL A 367 -41.26 33.09 -25.06
N ASN A 368 -41.16 33.47 -23.78
CA ASN A 368 -39.89 33.43 -23.05
C ASN A 368 -39.83 32.23 -22.10
N LYS A 369 -40.94 31.87 -21.44
CA LYS A 369 -41.04 30.69 -20.57
C LYS A 369 -41.38 29.45 -21.40
N VAL A 370 -40.48 28.48 -21.42
CA VAL A 370 -40.56 27.28 -22.26
C VAL A 370 -40.52 26.04 -21.36
N TYR A 371 -41.57 25.22 -21.43
CA TYR A 371 -41.62 23.93 -20.75
C TYR A 371 -40.72 22.92 -21.47
N THR A 372 -39.87 22.22 -20.73
CA THR A 372 -38.89 21.28 -21.29
C THR A 372 -38.52 20.21 -20.28
N SER A 373 -38.11 19.02 -20.76
CA SER A 373 -37.54 17.99 -19.91
C SER A 373 -36.27 18.49 -19.20
N ILE A 374 -36.04 18.02 -17.97
CA ILE A 374 -34.83 18.30 -17.18
C ILE A 374 -33.56 17.88 -17.92
N ASP A 375 -33.63 16.90 -18.82
CA ASP A 375 -32.48 16.47 -19.62
C ASP A 375 -31.94 17.53 -20.56
N SER A 376 -32.79 18.46 -20.97
CA SER A 376 -32.40 19.60 -21.80
C SER A 376 -31.91 20.80 -20.98
N VAL A 377 -31.88 20.70 -19.65
CA VAL A 377 -31.48 21.79 -18.75
C VAL A 377 -29.99 21.68 -18.44
N SER A 378 -29.21 22.61 -18.97
CA SER A 378 -27.77 22.69 -18.71
C SER A 378 -27.39 23.56 -17.52
N VAL A 379 -28.29 24.45 -17.06
CA VAL A 379 -28.04 25.41 -15.97
C VAL A 379 -29.26 25.56 -15.09
N ALA A 380 -29.05 25.41 -13.78
CA ALA A 380 -30.06 25.74 -12.77
C ALA A 380 -30.05 27.25 -12.50
N THR A 381 -31.24 27.84 -12.31
CA THR A 381 -31.43 29.25 -11.98
C THR A 381 -32.43 29.39 -10.85
N LEU A 382 -32.49 30.56 -10.21
CA LEU A 382 -33.50 30.84 -9.18
C LEU A 382 -34.93 30.83 -9.74
N ASN A 383 -35.09 31.02 -11.06
CA ASN A 383 -36.39 31.16 -11.71
C ASN A 383 -36.91 29.86 -12.33
N ASN A 384 -36.03 28.88 -12.58
CA ASN A 384 -36.39 27.57 -13.12
C ASN A 384 -36.43 26.44 -12.06
N SER A 385 -36.10 26.76 -10.80
CA SER A 385 -35.98 25.77 -9.73
C SER A 385 -36.36 26.35 -8.37
N THR A 386 -36.75 25.51 -7.41
CA THR A 386 -37.05 25.90 -6.02
C THR A 386 -36.07 25.26 -5.04
N ALA A 387 -35.67 25.99 -3.99
CA ALA A 387 -34.82 25.42 -2.94
C ALA A 387 -35.60 24.39 -2.11
N LEU A 388 -34.96 23.25 -1.83
CA LEU A 388 -35.50 22.23 -0.95
C LEU A 388 -35.17 22.52 0.51
N THR A 389 -36.09 22.22 1.41
CA THR A 389 -35.83 22.14 2.86
C THR A 389 -35.07 20.87 3.21
N ASN A 390 -34.39 20.82 4.36
CA ASN A 390 -33.65 19.61 4.79
C ASN A 390 -34.53 18.35 4.82
N SER A 391 -35.80 18.48 5.23
CA SER A 391 -36.73 17.34 5.23
C SER A 391 -37.09 16.87 3.82
N GLU A 392 -37.18 17.77 2.85
CA GLU A 392 -37.42 17.42 1.45
C GLU A 392 -36.16 16.82 0.81
N VAL A 393 -34.97 17.34 1.14
CA VAL A 393 -33.70 16.76 0.72
C VAL A 393 -33.57 15.32 1.23
N LEU A 394 -33.82 15.07 2.52
CA LEU A 394 -33.79 13.71 3.08
C LEU A 394 -34.74 12.77 2.32
N LYS A 395 -35.97 13.22 2.04
CA LYS A 395 -36.92 12.44 1.26
C LYS A 395 -36.37 12.10 -0.14
N LYS A 396 -35.74 13.06 -0.83
CA LYS A 396 -35.14 12.84 -2.15
C LYS A 396 -33.96 11.86 -2.08
N TYR A 397 -33.16 11.92 -1.02
CA TYR A 397 -32.09 10.93 -0.77
C TYR A 397 -32.63 9.52 -0.55
N ILE A 398 -33.73 9.36 0.20
CA ILE A 398 -34.39 8.06 0.37
C ILE A 398 -34.90 7.53 -0.98
N GLN A 399 -35.50 8.40 -1.79
CA GLN A 399 -35.97 8.02 -3.12
C GLN A 399 -34.83 7.57 -4.04
N MET A 400 -33.71 8.31 -4.05
CA MET A 400 -32.50 7.91 -4.78
C MET A 400 -31.90 6.61 -4.25
N TYR A 401 -31.81 6.43 -2.94
CA TYR A 401 -31.32 5.20 -2.31
C TYR A 401 -32.16 3.99 -2.75
N ASN A 402 -33.49 4.09 -2.64
CA ASN A 402 -34.39 3.01 -3.04
C ASN A 402 -34.32 2.72 -4.55
N TYR A 403 -34.10 3.75 -5.37
CA TYR A 403 -33.90 3.57 -6.80
C TYR A 403 -32.60 2.86 -7.11
N VAL A 404 -31.51 3.21 -6.43
CA VAL A 404 -30.18 2.62 -6.68
C VAL A 404 -30.08 1.21 -6.13
N TYR A 405 -30.56 0.97 -4.91
CA TYR A 405 -30.30 -0.26 -4.16
C TYR A 405 -31.49 -1.21 -4.02
N GLY A 406 -32.69 -0.81 -4.43
CA GLY A 406 -33.92 -1.54 -4.14
C GLY A 406 -34.02 -2.96 -4.73
N GLY A 407 -33.07 -3.36 -5.58
CA GLY A 407 -32.95 -4.72 -6.09
C GLY A 407 -32.20 -5.69 -5.15
N TYR A 408 -31.36 -5.18 -4.25
CA TYR A 408 -30.41 -6.01 -3.47
C TYR A 408 -30.16 -5.52 -2.03
N ARG A 409 -30.70 -4.37 -1.61
CA ARG A 409 -30.73 -3.92 -0.20
C ARG A 409 -32.16 -3.68 0.30
N ASP A 410 -32.30 -3.58 1.62
CA ASP A 410 -33.56 -3.22 2.27
C ASP A 410 -34.02 -1.80 1.92
N LEU A 411 -35.27 -1.68 1.44
CA LEU A 411 -35.89 -0.41 1.11
C LEU A 411 -36.14 0.46 2.35
N ILE A 412 -35.86 1.75 2.22
CA ILE A 412 -36.16 2.76 3.24
C ILE A 412 -37.55 3.34 2.99
N SER A 413 -38.36 3.51 4.03
CA SER A 413 -39.66 4.17 3.91
C SER A 413 -39.51 5.63 3.44
N GLU A 414 -40.18 6.02 2.35
CA GLU A 414 -40.18 7.41 1.83
C GLU A 414 -40.79 8.43 2.81
N THR A 415 -41.42 7.99 3.90
CA THR A 415 -41.93 8.85 4.97
C THR A 415 -41.05 8.85 6.22
N ALA A 416 -39.90 8.19 6.20
CA ALA A 416 -38.98 8.16 7.34
C ALA A 416 -38.43 9.57 7.64
N SER A 417 -38.36 9.91 8.93
CA SER A 417 -37.63 11.06 9.43
C SER A 417 -36.21 10.66 9.82
N ALA A 418 -35.32 11.65 10.04
CA ALA A 418 -34.00 11.40 10.58
C ALA A 418 -34.06 10.58 11.88
N ASP A 419 -34.92 10.96 12.83
CA ASP A 419 -35.11 10.21 14.09
C ASP A 419 -35.48 8.73 13.85
N THR A 420 -36.36 8.42 12.89
CA THR A 420 -36.73 7.03 12.61
C THR A 420 -35.60 6.24 11.94
N LEU A 421 -34.72 6.90 11.19
CA LEU A 421 -33.55 6.25 10.59
C LEU A 421 -32.45 6.01 11.62
N LEU A 422 -32.30 6.92 12.60
CA LEU A 422 -31.38 6.74 13.71
C LEU A 422 -31.77 5.52 14.57
N GLU A 423 -33.06 5.25 14.73
CA GLU A 423 -33.59 4.05 15.41
C GLU A 423 -33.60 2.79 14.53
N SER A 424 -33.22 2.87 13.25
CA SER A 424 -33.27 1.75 12.32
C SER A 424 -32.08 0.79 12.54
N ASP A 425 -32.35 -0.51 12.55
CA ASP A 425 -31.33 -1.57 12.57
C ASP A 425 -30.80 -1.92 11.16
N ASN A 426 -30.91 -1.00 10.20
CA ASN A 426 -30.44 -1.26 8.83
C ASN A 426 -28.90 -1.13 8.82
N PRO A 427 -28.15 -2.22 8.52
CA PRO A 427 -26.69 -2.21 8.59
C PRO A 427 -26.07 -1.24 7.57
N TYR A 428 -26.70 -1.05 6.40
CA TYR A 428 -26.20 -0.18 5.32
C TYR A 428 -26.33 1.34 5.62
N LEU A 429 -26.78 1.71 6.81
CA LEU A 429 -26.82 3.10 7.25
C LEU A 429 -25.74 3.42 8.27
N THR A 430 -25.07 2.42 8.87
CA THR A 430 -24.08 2.62 9.93
C THR A 430 -22.68 2.53 9.36
N PHE A 431 -21.83 3.49 9.69
CA PHE A 431 -20.45 3.56 9.21
C PHE A 431 -19.51 3.88 10.36
N THR A 432 -18.45 3.11 10.50
CA THR A 432 -17.32 3.44 11.39
C THR A 432 -16.28 4.25 10.59
N TYR A 433 -15.49 5.08 11.27
CA TYR A 433 -14.44 5.83 10.58
C TYR A 433 -13.32 4.92 10.08
N GLU A 434 -12.95 3.91 10.87
CA GLU A 434 -11.86 3.00 10.57
C GLU A 434 -12.15 2.20 9.29
N ASP A 435 -13.35 1.62 9.16
CA ASP A 435 -13.74 0.85 7.97
C ASP A 435 -13.73 1.73 6.72
N VAL A 436 -14.41 2.89 6.77
CA VAL A 436 -14.47 3.79 5.62
C VAL A 436 -13.10 4.39 5.29
N TYR A 437 -12.22 4.57 6.28
CA TYR A 437 -10.86 5.08 6.08
C TYR A 437 -9.97 4.03 5.43
N ALA A 438 -10.06 2.77 5.87
CA ALA A 438 -9.36 1.64 5.28
C ALA A 438 -9.73 1.46 3.80
N THR A 439 -11.01 1.61 3.46
CA THR A 439 -11.48 1.58 2.06
C THR A 439 -11.13 2.86 1.29
N GLN A 440 -11.39 4.04 1.86
CA GLN A 440 -11.33 5.32 1.17
C GLN A 440 -11.14 6.53 2.11
N THR A 441 -9.88 6.85 2.40
CA THR A 441 -9.46 7.96 3.29
C THR A 441 -10.14 9.31 3.00
N SER A 442 -10.31 9.67 1.72
CA SER A 442 -10.89 10.96 1.32
C SER A 442 -12.42 11.02 1.49
N LEU A 443 -13.10 9.88 1.36
CA LEU A 443 -14.53 9.72 1.66
C LEU A 443 -14.74 9.74 3.17
N ALA A 444 -13.91 9.04 3.95
CA ALA A 444 -13.98 9.09 5.42
C ALA A 444 -13.85 10.54 5.93
N THR A 445 -12.85 11.27 5.43
CA THR A 445 -12.69 12.70 5.72
C THR A 445 -13.93 13.51 5.34
N TYR A 446 -14.56 13.22 4.20
CA TYR A 446 -15.76 13.92 3.79
C TYR A 446 -16.97 13.63 4.70
N MET A 447 -17.27 12.36 4.94
CA MET A 447 -18.42 11.90 5.71
C MET A 447 -18.34 12.32 7.18
N PHE A 448 -17.18 12.09 7.81
CA PHE A 448 -17.03 12.29 9.24
C PHE A 448 -16.63 13.72 9.61
N ARG A 449 -15.80 14.39 8.79
CA ARG A 449 -15.25 15.72 9.12
C ARG A 449 -15.86 16.88 8.33
N THR A 450 -16.13 16.69 7.04
CA THR A 450 -16.57 17.80 6.18
C THR A 450 -18.07 18.06 6.29
N LEU A 451 -18.88 17.00 6.30
CA LEU A 451 -20.32 17.11 6.56
C LEU A 451 -20.57 17.34 8.05
N ASP A 452 -21.32 18.39 8.36
CA ASP A 452 -21.51 18.85 9.74
C ASP A 452 -22.97 19.23 10.00
N LEU A 453 -23.60 18.58 10.97
CA LEU A 453 -24.98 18.85 11.39
C LEU A 453 -25.13 20.14 12.21
N SER A 454 -24.03 20.66 12.75
CA SER A 454 -24.01 21.80 13.69
C SER A 454 -23.61 23.13 13.02
N ASN A 455 -22.96 23.07 11.85
CA ASN A 455 -22.41 24.24 11.19
C ASN A 455 -23.25 24.67 9.98
N THR A 456 -23.88 25.84 10.04
CA THR A 456 -24.71 26.35 8.93
C THR A 456 -23.95 26.66 7.63
N ALA A 457 -22.61 26.72 7.66
CA ALA A 457 -21.77 26.90 6.47
C ALA A 457 -21.45 25.57 5.76
N ASN A 458 -21.52 24.45 6.48
CA ASN A 458 -21.27 23.10 5.97
C ASN A 458 -22.57 22.30 6.02
N LEU A 459 -23.11 21.93 4.87
CA LEU A 459 -24.35 21.17 4.84
C LEU A 459 -24.14 19.74 5.38
N PRO A 460 -25.14 19.11 6.00
CA PRO A 460 -25.07 17.71 6.39
C PRO A 460 -25.24 16.75 5.20
N PHE A 461 -25.29 17.26 3.97
CA PHE A 461 -25.45 16.45 2.77
C PHE A 461 -24.70 17.03 1.56
N SER A 462 -24.46 16.18 0.57
CA SER A 462 -23.89 16.55 -0.73
C SER A 462 -24.92 17.24 -1.63
N VAL A 463 -24.64 18.45 -2.12
CA VAL A 463 -25.51 19.11 -3.13
C VAL A 463 -25.29 18.63 -4.56
N SER A 464 -24.22 17.86 -4.77
CA SER A 464 -23.81 17.26 -6.03
C SER A 464 -22.97 16.01 -5.75
N PRO A 465 -22.87 15.05 -6.68
CA PRO A 465 -22.01 13.89 -6.54
C PRO A 465 -20.55 14.32 -6.37
N LYS A 466 -19.80 13.60 -5.53
CA LYS A 466 -18.39 13.86 -5.23
C LYS A 466 -17.56 12.64 -5.60
N ALA A 467 -16.49 12.85 -6.37
CA ALA A 467 -15.55 11.79 -6.71
C ALA A 467 -14.59 11.55 -5.54
N TYR A 468 -14.35 10.28 -5.23
CA TYR A 468 -13.31 9.84 -4.29
C TYR A 468 -12.58 8.65 -4.92
N ALA A 469 -11.26 8.78 -5.05
CA ALA A 469 -10.42 7.84 -5.80
C ALA A 469 -10.00 6.65 -4.94
N GLY A 470 -10.49 5.45 -5.25
CA GLY A 470 -10.13 4.18 -4.60
C GLY A 470 -8.83 3.59 -5.12
N SER A 471 -8.38 2.50 -4.48
CA SER A 471 -7.27 1.69 -4.97
C SER A 471 -7.59 1.01 -6.31
N SER A 472 -8.87 0.71 -6.57
CA SER A 472 -9.35 -0.02 -7.76
C SER A 472 -10.32 0.76 -8.66
N ASP A 473 -10.97 1.84 -8.19
CA ASP A 473 -11.93 2.64 -8.99
C ASP A 473 -12.17 4.06 -8.42
N ASP A 474 -12.43 5.04 -9.30
CA ASP A 474 -12.89 6.39 -9.00
C ASP A 474 -14.42 6.44 -8.85
N SER A 475 -14.93 6.05 -7.70
CA SER A 475 -16.37 6.08 -7.43
C SER A 475 -16.89 7.48 -7.04
N TYR A 476 -18.17 7.73 -7.33
CA TYR A 476 -18.88 8.96 -7.01
C TYR A 476 -19.89 8.73 -5.89
N TYR A 477 -19.97 9.67 -4.96
CA TYR A 477 -20.81 9.53 -3.77
C TYR A 477 -21.75 10.72 -3.58
N LEU A 478 -22.98 10.41 -3.15
CA LEU A 478 -23.89 11.33 -2.50
C LEU A 478 -24.08 10.86 -1.07
N VAL A 479 -23.85 11.75 -0.10
CA VAL A 479 -23.98 11.41 1.32
C VAL A 479 -24.97 12.36 1.98
N TYR A 480 -25.84 11.83 2.85
CA TYR A 480 -26.65 12.58 3.79
C TYR A 480 -26.35 12.06 5.21
N LYS A 481 -25.67 12.87 6.02
CA LYS A 481 -25.31 12.56 7.40
C LYS A 481 -26.54 12.72 8.31
N LEU A 482 -26.85 11.71 9.13
CA LEU A 482 -28.03 11.69 10.00
C LEU A 482 -27.69 12.05 11.44
N ASP A 483 -26.54 11.60 11.93
CA ASP A 483 -25.99 11.96 13.24
C ASP A 483 -24.51 12.35 13.15
N GLN A 484 -24.00 12.88 14.25
CA GLN A 484 -22.58 13.12 14.44
C GLN A 484 -22.28 13.20 15.93
N GLU A 485 -21.07 12.80 16.28
CA GLU A 485 -20.53 13.06 17.61
C GLU A 485 -20.47 14.56 17.89
N ASN A 486 -20.85 14.96 19.11
CA ASN A 486 -20.65 16.33 19.57
C ASN A 486 -19.24 16.49 20.15
N LYS A 487 -18.25 16.57 19.26
CA LYS A 487 -16.85 16.75 19.65
C LYS A 487 -16.57 18.10 20.28
N VAL A 488 -15.60 18.12 21.19
CA VAL A 488 -15.04 19.36 21.71
C VAL A 488 -14.17 20.01 20.63
N ASP A 489 -14.38 21.30 20.34
CA ASP A 489 -13.45 22.11 19.54
C ASP A 489 -12.15 22.34 20.33
N LEU A 490 -11.30 21.31 20.31
CA LEU A 490 -10.11 21.22 21.14
C LEU A 490 -9.10 22.31 20.80
N TYR A 491 -8.78 22.47 19.51
CA TYR A 491 -7.85 23.50 19.05
C TYR A 491 -8.42 24.91 19.20
N GLY A 492 -9.74 25.11 19.04
CA GLY A 492 -10.39 26.38 19.37
C GLY A 492 -10.19 26.78 20.83
N LYS A 493 -10.44 25.85 21.76
CA LYS A 493 -10.20 26.07 23.20
C LYS A 493 -8.72 26.31 23.52
N MET A 494 -7.80 25.57 22.91
CA MET A 494 -6.36 25.80 23.07
C MET A 494 -5.98 27.21 22.60
N THR A 495 -6.53 27.64 21.48
CA THR A 495 -6.30 28.99 20.94
C THR A 495 -6.86 30.08 21.86
N ASP A 496 -8.05 29.88 22.45
CA ASP A 496 -8.60 30.80 23.47
C ASP A 496 -7.63 30.98 24.64
N LEU A 497 -7.05 29.88 25.12
CA LEU A 497 -6.11 29.87 26.24
C LEU A 497 -4.78 30.56 25.90
N ILE A 498 -4.27 30.37 24.68
CA ILE A 498 -3.07 31.06 24.18
C ILE A 498 -3.35 32.56 24.01
N GLU A 499 -4.52 32.93 23.50
CA GLU A 499 -4.93 34.32 23.32
C GLU A 499 -5.01 35.06 24.66
N ASP A 500 -5.55 34.42 25.70
CA ASP A 500 -5.57 34.95 27.08
C ASP A 500 -4.15 35.12 27.68
N GLU A 501 -3.14 34.40 27.17
CA GLU A 501 -1.74 34.53 27.58
C GLU A 501 -1.06 35.78 26.97
N ILE A 502 -1.53 36.28 25.82
CA ILE A 502 -0.94 37.44 25.15
C ILE A 502 -1.18 38.72 25.96
N ASN A 503 -0.14 39.16 26.67
CA ASN A 503 -0.21 40.33 27.55
C ASN A 503 0.88 41.37 27.19
N LEU A 504 0.46 42.47 26.55
CA LEU A 504 1.32 43.61 26.20
C LEU A 504 1.00 44.84 27.07
N PRO A 505 1.96 45.77 27.27
CA PRO A 505 1.69 47.00 28.01
C PRO A 505 0.73 47.90 27.21
N ALA A 506 -0.29 48.44 27.87
CA ALA A 506 -1.23 49.38 27.22
C ALA A 506 -0.54 50.65 26.69
N GLN A 507 0.59 51.04 27.31
CA GLN A 507 1.42 52.16 26.88
C GLN A 507 2.90 51.84 27.08
N THR A 508 3.77 52.24 26.15
CA THR A 508 5.21 51.98 26.21
C THR A 508 6.07 53.17 25.79
N VAL A 509 7.28 53.26 26.33
CA VAL A 509 8.39 54.05 25.77
C VAL A 509 9.61 53.16 25.46
N ASP A 510 9.52 51.88 25.80
CA ASP A 510 10.56 50.87 25.62
C ASP A 510 10.16 49.90 24.50
N ASN A 511 11.15 49.20 23.92
CA ASN A 511 10.88 48.11 23.00
C ASN A 511 9.98 47.04 23.64
N LEU A 512 9.08 46.48 22.84
CA LEU A 512 8.21 45.37 23.24
C LEU A 512 8.93 44.04 23.03
N THR A 513 8.70 43.09 23.94
CA THR A 513 9.03 41.68 23.71
C THR A 513 7.75 40.99 23.25
N LEU A 514 7.68 40.66 21.96
CA LEU A 514 6.53 39.97 21.37
C LEU A 514 6.74 38.44 21.47
N PRO A 515 5.79 37.67 22.02
CA PRO A 515 5.91 36.21 22.06
C PRO A 515 5.84 35.64 20.64
N LEU A 516 6.79 34.77 20.30
CA LEU A 516 6.81 34.07 19.00
C LEU A 516 6.29 32.63 19.12
N THR A 517 6.15 32.14 20.34
CA THR A 517 5.61 30.83 20.71
C THR A 517 4.67 30.99 21.90
N GLY A 518 3.61 30.18 21.96
CA GLY A 518 2.70 30.10 23.12
C GLY A 518 2.65 28.68 23.69
N TRP A 519 1.63 28.41 24.51
CA TRP A 519 1.30 27.04 24.95
C TRP A 519 1.00 26.11 23.76
N PHE A 520 1.08 24.80 23.98
CA PHE A 520 0.76 23.74 23.01
C PHE A 520 1.63 23.77 21.75
N ASP A 521 2.91 24.11 21.90
CA ASP A 521 3.88 24.30 20.81
C ASP A 521 3.39 25.26 19.71
N SER A 522 2.51 26.20 20.08
CA SER A 522 1.90 27.13 19.14
C SER A 522 2.91 28.18 18.64
N LYS A 523 2.66 28.69 17.44
CA LYS A 523 3.44 29.78 16.83
C LYS A 523 2.62 31.06 16.81
N ILE A 524 3.25 32.18 17.13
CA ILE A 524 2.62 33.51 17.12
C ILE A 524 3.40 34.42 16.18
N ALA A 525 2.75 34.90 15.13
CA ALA A 525 3.32 35.86 14.18
C ALA A 525 2.73 37.26 14.40
N TRP A 526 3.55 38.30 14.30
CA TRP A 526 3.14 39.69 14.57
C TRP A 526 3.30 40.59 13.34
N SER A 527 2.40 41.56 13.21
CA SER A 527 2.49 42.64 12.23
C SER A 527 1.98 43.95 12.81
N SER A 528 2.67 45.05 12.52
CA SER A 528 2.32 46.39 12.99
C SER A 528 1.65 47.20 11.89
N GLU A 529 0.60 47.93 12.25
CA GLU A 529 -0.03 48.89 11.34
C GLU A 529 0.86 50.12 11.09
N ILE A 530 1.75 50.47 12.03
CA ILE A 530 2.68 51.60 11.93
C ILE A 530 4.11 51.12 12.21
N ILE A 531 4.71 50.46 11.21
CA ILE A 531 6.05 49.84 11.27
C ILE A 531 7.14 50.85 11.70
N ASP A 532 7.00 52.12 11.31
CA ASP A 532 7.96 53.17 11.65
C ASP A 532 7.94 53.54 13.15
N VAL A 533 6.86 53.22 13.89
CA VAL A 533 6.69 53.53 15.32
C VAL A 533 6.88 52.27 16.18
N ILE A 534 6.27 51.16 15.80
CA ILE A 534 6.57 49.82 16.36
C ILE A 534 6.83 48.90 15.18
N ALA A 535 8.04 48.35 15.04
CA ALA A 535 8.34 47.37 14.01
C ALA A 535 7.74 45.99 14.36
N ASN A 536 7.66 45.07 13.39
CA ASN A 536 7.09 43.73 13.59
C ASN A 536 7.85 42.88 14.63
N ASP A 537 9.08 43.25 14.97
CA ASP A 537 9.89 42.60 16.01
C ASP A 537 9.73 43.23 17.40
N GLY A 538 8.83 44.22 17.54
CA GLY A 538 8.59 44.95 18.78
C GLY A 538 9.54 46.13 19.02
N THR A 539 10.45 46.45 18.08
CA THR A 539 11.32 47.62 18.20
C THR A 539 10.50 48.91 18.16
N VAL A 540 10.63 49.75 19.19
CA VAL A 540 9.87 50.99 19.35
C VAL A 540 10.74 52.20 18.95
N THR A 541 10.22 53.02 18.04
CA THR A 541 10.75 54.35 17.72
C THR A 541 9.84 55.40 18.33
N LEU A 542 10.38 56.23 19.22
CA LEU A 542 9.58 57.24 19.93
C LEU A 542 9.02 58.30 18.96
N PRO A 543 7.69 58.48 18.93
CA PRO A 543 7.04 59.52 18.13
C PRO A 543 7.11 60.89 18.80
N ASP A 544 6.84 61.96 18.05
CA ASP A 544 6.80 63.34 18.58
C ASP A 544 5.56 63.61 19.46
N GLU A 545 4.48 62.84 19.29
CA GLU A 545 3.25 62.85 20.09
C GLU A 545 2.82 61.42 20.41
N ASP A 546 2.13 61.21 21.54
CA ASP A 546 1.65 59.88 21.96
C ASP A 546 0.83 59.23 20.83
N THR A 547 1.31 58.10 20.30
CA THR A 547 0.76 57.46 19.10
C THR A 547 0.22 56.07 19.44
N PRO A 548 -1.08 55.81 19.28
CA PRO A 548 -1.61 54.45 19.36
C PRO A 548 -1.19 53.65 18.12
N VAL A 549 -0.67 52.45 18.33
CA VAL A 549 -0.30 51.51 17.26
C VAL A 549 -1.06 50.22 17.47
N GLU A 550 -1.80 49.78 16.45
CA GLU A 550 -2.45 48.47 16.44
C GLU A 550 -1.44 47.41 15.96
N LEU A 551 -1.24 46.40 16.80
CA LEU A 551 -0.43 45.22 16.51
C LEU A 551 -1.35 44.04 16.27
N ASN A 552 -1.31 43.47 15.07
CA ASN A 552 -2.04 42.26 14.73
C ASN A 552 -1.16 41.04 14.99
N TYR A 553 -1.73 40.02 15.62
CA TYR A 553 -1.08 38.73 15.80
C TYR A 553 -1.85 37.61 15.11
N THR A 554 -1.15 36.52 14.78
CA THR A 554 -1.73 35.27 14.28
C THR A 554 -1.19 34.13 15.13
N ILE A 555 -2.06 33.47 15.87
CA ILE A 555 -1.77 32.24 16.63
C ILE A 555 -1.99 31.05 15.69
N THR A 556 -1.11 30.05 15.72
CA THR A 556 -1.27 28.79 14.99
C THR A 556 -1.00 27.61 15.92
N VAL A 557 -1.96 26.69 16.05
CA VAL A 557 -1.88 25.45 16.84
C VAL A 557 -2.59 24.32 16.09
N GLY A 558 -1.97 23.14 15.95
CA GLY A 558 -2.59 21.99 15.28
C GLY A 558 -3.10 22.25 13.86
N GLY A 559 -2.46 23.19 13.13
CA GLY A 559 -2.90 23.64 11.80
C GLY A 559 -4.04 24.66 11.79
N VAL A 560 -4.68 24.94 12.93
CA VAL A 560 -5.70 25.98 13.08
C VAL A 560 -5.04 27.34 13.33
N ALA A 561 -5.50 28.38 12.63
CA ALA A 561 -5.00 29.75 12.78
C ALA A 561 -6.09 30.71 13.26
N ARG A 562 -5.74 31.60 14.20
CA ARG A 562 -6.60 32.70 14.65
C ARG A 562 -5.85 34.01 14.65
N THR A 563 -6.51 35.06 14.18
CA THR A 563 -5.98 36.42 14.19
C THR A 563 -6.67 37.27 15.24
N GLY A 564 -5.90 38.10 15.94
CA GLY A 564 -6.42 39.14 16.83
C GLY A 564 -5.54 40.39 16.79
N SER A 565 -5.90 41.41 17.56
CA SER A 565 -5.12 42.65 17.65
C SER A 565 -5.03 43.20 19.07
N VAL A 566 -3.93 43.89 19.35
CA VAL A 566 -3.70 44.63 20.61
C VAL A 566 -3.26 46.04 20.27
N VAL A 567 -3.88 47.03 20.90
CA VAL A 567 -3.49 48.44 20.74
C VAL A 567 -2.51 48.84 21.84
N VAL A 568 -1.31 49.28 21.45
CA VAL A 568 -0.28 49.80 22.35
C VAL A 568 -0.04 51.27 22.05
N THR A 569 -0.13 52.14 23.06
CA THR A 569 0.19 53.57 22.88
C THR A 569 1.67 53.83 23.13
N VAL A 570 2.43 54.21 22.10
CA VAL A 570 3.81 54.66 22.27
C VAL A 570 3.82 56.11 22.73
N LEU A 571 4.32 56.36 23.93
CA LEU A 571 4.36 57.70 24.52
C LEU A 571 5.55 58.49 23.97
N ALA A 572 5.37 59.79 23.71
CA ALA A 572 6.48 60.67 23.32
C ALA A 572 7.49 60.88 24.46
N SER A 573 7.03 60.79 25.71
CA SER A 573 7.89 60.73 26.91
C SER A 573 7.11 60.18 28.11
N GLY A 574 7.75 59.43 29.00
CA GLY A 574 7.06 58.88 30.18
C GLY A 574 7.68 57.57 30.67
N THR A 575 6.83 56.69 31.19
CA THR A 575 7.21 55.35 31.64
C THR A 575 6.25 54.33 31.06
N THR A 576 6.78 53.19 30.63
CA THR A 576 6.00 52.03 30.19
C THR A 576 5.06 51.56 31.29
N SER A 577 3.82 51.22 30.92
CA SER A 577 2.82 50.69 31.84
C SER A 577 3.22 49.30 32.33
N THR A 578 2.91 48.98 33.59
CA THR A 578 3.19 47.66 34.14
C THR A 578 2.27 46.62 33.51
N VAL A 579 2.85 45.60 32.87
CA VAL A 579 2.14 44.37 32.50
C VAL A 579 1.98 43.53 33.76
N VAL A 580 0.77 43.04 34.02
CA VAL A 580 0.57 41.99 35.03
C VAL A 580 0.78 40.68 34.30
N PRO A 581 1.86 39.92 34.58
CA PRO A 581 2.05 38.64 33.92
C PRO A 581 0.92 37.69 34.31
N SER A 582 0.35 36.99 33.33
CA SER A 582 -0.51 35.85 33.57
C SER A 582 0.31 34.78 34.30
N ILE A 583 -0.01 34.51 35.57
CA ILE A 583 0.67 33.51 36.40
C ILE A 583 0.09 32.10 36.21
N ASN A 584 -0.56 31.86 35.06
CA ASN A 584 -1.20 30.59 34.77
C ASN A 584 -0.14 29.59 34.30
N THR A 585 -0.20 28.37 34.82
CA THR A 585 0.54 27.24 34.27
C THR A 585 -0.19 26.74 33.02
N GLU A 586 0.55 26.31 32.01
CA GLU A 586 0.00 25.69 30.82
C GLU A 586 -0.93 24.51 31.20
N PRO A 587 -2.20 24.51 30.76
CA PRO A 587 -3.09 23.38 30.95
C PRO A 587 -2.65 22.22 30.05
N THR A 588 -2.81 20.98 30.50
CA THR A 588 -2.50 19.80 29.68
C THR A 588 -3.61 19.56 28.66
N VAL A 589 -3.29 18.93 27.52
CA VAL A 589 -4.31 18.53 26.51
C VAL A 589 -5.45 17.73 27.17
N LYS A 590 -5.12 16.78 28.04
CA LYS A 590 -6.10 16.01 28.83
C LYS A 590 -7.11 16.89 29.56
N SER A 591 -6.65 18.00 30.15
CA SER A 591 -7.52 18.94 30.87
C SER A 591 -8.36 19.81 29.93
N VAL A 592 -7.86 20.16 28.74
CA VAL A 592 -8.60 20.96 27.75
C VAL A 592 -9.68 20.11 27.06
N LEU A 593 -9.35 18.86 26.72
CA LEU A 593 -10.29 17.87 26.17
C LEU A 593 -11.43 17.61 27.16
N ASN A 594 -11.09 17.51 28.45
CA ASN A 594 -12.05 17.26 29.54
C ASN A 594 -12.85 15.95 29.37
N ASP A 595 -12.24 14.98 28.68
CA ASP A 595 -12.69 13.60 28.61
C ASP A 595 -11.49 12.67 28.94
N PRO A 596 -11.34 12.26 30.21
CA PRO A 596 -10.21 11.43 30.61
C PRO A 596 -10.28 10.00 30.06
N THR A 597 -11.47 9.52 29.69
CA THR A 597 -11.65 8.18 29.12
C THR A 597 -11.18 8.16 27.68
N VAL A 598 -11.66 9.09 26.85
CA VAL A 598 -11.22 9.23 25.45
C VAL A 598 -9.73 9.55 25.37
N TYR A 599 -9.23 10.46 26.21
CA TYR A 599 -7.80 10.75 26.25
C TYR A 599 -6.97 9.49 26.51
N SER A 600 -7.35 8.69 27.52
CA SER A 600 -6.59 7.49 27.89
C SER A 600 -6.73 6.38 26.84
N LEU A 601 -7.87 6.26 26.17
CA LEU A 601 -8.06 5.34 25.04
C LEU A 601 -7.07 5.66 23.91
N LEU A 602 -7.10 6.89 23.40
CA LEU A 602 -6.27 7.31 22.27
C LEU A 602 -4.78 7.29 22.61
N TYR A 603 -4.43 7.71 23.82
CA TYR A 603 -3.05 7.63 24.28
C TYR A 603 -2.56 6.18 24.29
N ASN A 604 -3.33 5.25 24.85
CA ASN A 604 -2.94 3.84 24.88
C ASN A 604 -2.86 3.23 23.48
N GLN A 605 -3.79 3.57 22.58
CA GLN A 605 -3.76 3.13 21.19
C GLN A 605 -2.48 3.59 20.47
N LEU A 606 -2.07 4.84 20.66
CA LEU A 606 -0.82 5.36 20.08
C LEU A 606 0.41 4.65 20.68
N VAL A 607 0.40 4.35 21.98
CA VAL A 607 1.47 3.58 22.64
C VAL A 607 1.52 2.14 22.08
N ASP A 608 0.36 1.50 21.94
CA ASP A 608 0.25 0.13 21.41
C ASP A 608 0.69 0.06 19.95
N GLU A 609 0.33 1.05 19.11
CA GLU A 609 0.80 1.17 17.72
C GLU A 609 2.32 1.27 17.63
N MET A 610 2.97 1.96 18.58
CA MET A 610 4.44 2.02 18.62
C MET A 610 5.10 0.67 18.92
N VAL A 611 4.39 -0.28 19.55
CA VAL A 611 4.95 -1.57 20.00
C VAL A 611 4.53 -2.73 19.11
N TYR A 612 3.26 -2.77 18.70
CA TYR A 612 2.65 -3.87 17.96
C TYR A 612 2.32 -3.51 16.50
N GLY A 613 2.39 -2.22 16.14
CA GLY A 613 2.18 -1.76 14.77
C GLY A 613 3.36 -2.08 13.84
N THR A 614 3.33 -1.56 12.62
CA THR A 614 4.31 -1.89 11.56
C THR A 614 5.77 -1.60 11.94
N SER A 615 6.00 -0.59 12.78
CA SER A 615 7.35 -0.23 13.28
C SER A 615 7.67 -0.85 14.65
N GLY A 616 6.82 -1.75 15.15
CA GLY A 616 6.88 -2.33 16.48
C GLY A 616 8.21 -2.99 16.81
N GLU A 617 8.67 -3.93 15.98
CA GLU A 617 9.95 -4.63 16.19
C GLU A 617 11.15 -3.67 16.30
N THR A 618 11.18 -2.64 15.45
CA THR A 618 12.23 -1.62 15.47
C THR A 618 12.17 -0.79 16.74
N ASN A 619 10.98 -0.36 17.15
CA ASN A 619 10.79 0.43 18.37
C ASN A 619 11.12 -0.37 19.62
N VAL A 620 10.67 -1.62 19.72
CA VAL A 620 11.04 -2.55 20.81
C VAL A 620 12.56 -2.73 20.85
N THR A 621 13.19 -2.94 19.70
CA THR A 621 14.66 -3.04 19.62
C THR A 621 15.36 -1.77 20.11
N ASN A 622 14.88 -0.59 19.73
CA ASN A 622 15.43 0.69 20.19
C ASN A 622 15.31 0.85 21.71
N GLN A 623 14.17 0.49 22.31
CA GLN A 623 14.00 0.54 23.76
C GLN A 623 14.96 -0.44 24.47
N LEU A 624 15.16 -1.64 23.92
CA LEU A 624 16.13 -2.60 24.45
C LEU A 624 17.58 -2.10 24.32
N ILE A 625 17.93 -1.39 23.23
CA ILE A 625 19.24 -0.74 23.09
C ILE A 625 19.44 0.30 24.19
N LEU A 626 18.44 1.16 24.45
CA LEU A 626 18.49 2.14 25.54
C LEU A 626 18.69 1.46 26.89
N LEU A 627 17.95 0.38 27.16
CA LEU A 627 18.08 -0.41 28.39
C LEU A 627 19.49 -1.00 28.54
N ARG A 628 20.02 -1.63 27.49
CA ARG A 628 21.37 -2.21 27.50
C ARG A 628 22.44 -1.14 27.72
N ASN A 629 22.26 0.05 27.14
CA ASN A 629 23.15 1.19 27.31
C ASN A 629 23.08 1.79 28.73
N GLU A 630 21.88 1.88 29.33
CA GLU A 630 21.69 2.28 30.74
C GLU A 630 22.51 1.38 31.68
N TYR A 631 22.47 0.07 31.45
CA TYR A 631 23.21 -0.93 32.23
C TYR A 631 24.59 -1.27 31.65
N ASN A 632 25.17 -0.37 30.85
CA ASN A 632 26.55 -0.43 30.34
C ASN A 632 26.92 -1.80 29.73
N LEU A 633 26.12 -2.29 28.78
CA LEU A 633 26.44 -3.51 28.04
C LEU A 633 27.86 -3.44 27.46
N GLN A 634 28.66 -4.46 27.75
CA GLN A 634 29.95 -4.70 27.16
C GLN A 634 29.93 -6.06 26.47
N ILE A 635 30.35 -6.10 25.20
CA ILE A 635 30.65 -7.32 24.46
C ILE A 635 32.17 -7.34 24.26
N ASN A 636 32.82 -8.36 24.81
CA ASN A 636 34.27 -8.49 24.87
C ASN A 636 34.83 -9.40 23.77
N ASP A 637 33.98 -10.12 23.05
CA ASP A 637 34.34 -10.77 21.79
C ASP A 637 34.24 -9.74 20.66
N TYR A 638 35.34 -9.57 19.92
CA TYR A 638 35.44 -8.54 18.89
C TYR A 638 34.46 -8.71 17.73
N TYR A 639 34.24 -9.94 17.25
CA TYR A 639 33.37 -10.17 16.10
C TYR A 639 31.89 -10.10 16.48
N LEU A 640 31.53 -10.59 17.67
CA LEU A 640 30.17 -10.37 18.21
C LEU A 640 29.88 -8.89 18.44
N ALA A 641 30.87 -8.14 18.93
CA ALA A 641 30.76 -6.70 19.11
C ALA A 641 30.61 -5.95 17.77
N MET A 642 31.29 -6.42 16.70
CA MET A 642 31.10 -5.88 15.36
C MET A 642 29.69 -6.14 14.82
N GLU A 643 29.16 -7.36 14.97
CA GLU A 643 27.80 -7.67 14.52
C GLU A 643 26.74 -6.93 15.33
N TYR A 644 26.92 -6.80 16.64
CA TYR A 644 26.01 -6.00 17.46
C TYR A 644 26.05 -4.51 17.10
N ALA A 645 27.18 -4.00 16.60
CA ALA A 645 27.26 -2.61 16.14
C ALA A 645 26.40 -2.33 14.89
N ASP A 646 25.97 -3.36 14.16
CA ASP A 646 24.96 -3.21 13.09
C ASP A 646 23.54 -3.02 13.68
N THR A 647 23.30 -3.51 14.91
CA THR A 647 22.04 -3.30 15.66
C THR A 647 22.06 -1.96 16.41
N ASP A 648 23.16 -1.63 17.09
CA ASP A 648 23.38 -0.36 17.78
C ASP A 648 24.59 0.37 17.17
N GLY A 649 24.32 1.29 16.25
CA GLY A 649 25.35 2.04 15.54
C GLY A 649 26.21 2.96 16.43
N ASP A 650 25.76 3.26 17.64
CA ASP A 650 26.51 4.04 18.64
C ASP A 650 27.31 3.14 19.60
N PHE A 651 27.21 1.82 19.45
CA PHE A 651 27.91 0.85 20.29
C PHE A 651 29.43 0.97 20.14
N VAL A 652 30.11 1.12 21.27
CA VAL A 652 31.57 1.26 21.30
C VAL A 652 32.23 -0.10 21.53
N ILE A 653 32.80 -0.66 20.46
CA ILE A 653 33.52 -1.94 20.50
C ILE A 653 34.67 -1.89 21.52
N ASN A 654 34.72 -2.87 22.43
CA ASN A 654 35.80 -3.00 23.41
C ASN A 654 37.06 -3.60 22.78
N GLU A 655 37.94 -2.73 22.28
CA GLU A 655 39.22 -3.12 21.66
C GLU A 655 40.18 -3.90 22.57
N LYS A 656 40.01 -3.84 23.90
CA LYS A 656 40.85 -4.60 24.83
C LYS A 656 40.37 -6.05 24.97
N GLY A 657 39.06 -6.28 24.86
CA GLY A 657 38.38 -7.53 25.17
C GLY A 657 38.67 -8.06 26.59
N ASP A 658 38.28 -9.30 26.84
CA ASP A 658 38.53 -10.05 28.07
C ASP A 658 38.81 -11.52 27.73
N LYS A 659 39.64 -12.19 28.53
CA LYS A 659 40.03 -13.58 28.30
C LYS A 659 38.92 -14.59 28.64
N VAL A 660 38.04 -14.27 29.58
CA VAL A 660 37.05 -15.20 30.12
C VAL A 660 35.64 -14.68 29.90
N ILE A 661 35.41 -13.39 30.13
CA ILE A 661 34.09 -12.78 30.05
C ILE A 661 33.75 -12.47 28.60
N LEU A 662 32.66 -13.03 28.09
CA LEU A 662 32.14 -12.79 26.75
C LEU A 662 31.32 -11.50 26.68
N ALA A 663 30.40 -11.32 27.63
CA ALA A 663 29.61 -10.09 27.75
C ALA A 663 29.30 -9.78 29.22
N SER A 664 28.96 -8.53 29.52
CA SER A 664 28.55 -8.13 30.86
C SER A 664 27.70 -6.87 30.87
N VAL A 665 26.89 -6.72 31.92
CA VAL A 665 26.12 -5.51 32.27
C VAL A 665 26.36 -5.14 33.72
N SER A 666 26.23 -3.85 34.06
CA SER A 666 26.52 -3.33 35.40
C SER A 666 25.43 -3.61 36.44
N GLY A 667 24.20 -3.91 36.00
CA GLY A 667 23.03 -4.10 36.85
C GLY A 667 21.83 -4.60 36.04
N ARG A 668 20.63 -4.48 36.60
CA ARG A 668 19.35 -4.72 35.93
C ARG A 668 18.22 -3.91 36.58
N ILE A 669 17.03 -3.96 35.97
CA ILE A 669 15.82 -3.34 36.52
C ILE A 669 15.54 -3.90 37.92
N GLY A 670 15.42 -2.98 38.89
CA GLY A 670 15.20 -3.31 40.31
C GLY A 670 16.44 -3.77 41.10
N ASP A 671 17.62 -3.88 40.47
CA ASP A 671 18.89 -4.28 41.10
C ASP A 671 20.11 -3.69 40.35
N GLU A 672 20.31 -2.39 40.49
CA GLU A 672 21.33 -1.62 39.75
C GLU A 672 22.79 -1.93 40.15
N GLU A 673 23.01 -2.46 41.36
CA GLU A 673 24.37 -2.63 41.92
C GLU A 673 24.97 -4.02 41.66
N THR A 674 24.15 -4.97 41.18
CA THR A 674 24.57 -6.35 40.95
C THR A 674 24.94 -6.54 39.48
N SER A 675 26.23 -6.45 39.18
CA SER A 675 26.74 -6.72 37.84
C SER A 675 26.53 -8.18 37.44
N TYR A 676 26.17 -8.41 36.18
CA TYR A 676 26.07 -9.73 35.58
C TYR A 676 27.11 -9.86 34.47
N ALA A 677 27.82 -10.97 34.46
CA ALA A 677 28.84 -11.26 33.47
C ALA A 677 28.64 -12.70 32.99
N ILE A 678 28.69 -12.86 31.67
CA ILE A 678 28.58 -14.14 30.97
C ILE A 678 30.00 -14.52 30.59
N SER A 679 30.53 -15.60 31.16
CA SER A 679 31.80 -16.17 30.68
C SER A 679 31.60 -16.95 29.38
N ALA A 680 32.68 -17.21 28.64
CA ALA A 680 32.64 -18.09 27.48
C ALA A 680 32.07 -19.48 27.83
N ASP A 681 32.38 -19.98 29.03
CA ASP A 681 31.86 -21.25 29.55
C ASP A 681 30.34 -21.18 29.83
N ASP A 682 29.86 -20.07 30.41
CA ASP A 682 28.43 -19.88 30.67
C ASP A 682 27.64 -19.79 29.36
N PHE A 683 28.18 -19.08 28.37
CA PHE A 683 27.55 -18.95 27.04
C PHE A 683 27.45 -20.31 26.33
N LEU A 684 28.54 -21.08 26.29
CA LEU A 684 28.52 -22.41 25.68
C LEU A 684 27.54 -23.34 26.42
N SER A 685 27.55 -23.32 27.76
CA SER A 685 26.62 -24.15 28.54
C SER A 685 25.17 -23.79 28.24
N TYR A 686 24.84 -22.50 28.19
CA TYR A 686 23.50 -22.01 27.89
C TYR A 686 23.03 -22.43 26.50
N THR A 687 23.84 -22.19 25.47
CA THR A 687 23.47 -22.51 24.08
C THR A 687 23.29 -24.01 23.88
N LEU A 688 24.09 -24.85 24.54
CA LEU A 688 23.90 -26.31 24.52
C LEU A 688 22.67 -26.80 25.29
N THR A 689 21.98 -25.95 26.06
CA THR A 689 20.63 -26.27 26.58
C THR A 689 19.52 -26.06 25.56
N LYS A 690 19.80 -25.37 24.45
CA LYS A 690 18.84 -25.01 23.42
C LYS A 690 18.75 -26.06 22.33
N ASN A 691 19.75 -26.14 21.47
CA ASN A 691 19.78 -27.10 20.38
C ASN A 691 21.21 -27.60 20.10
N PRO A 692 21.76 -28.47 20.96
CA PRO A 692 23.09 -29.05 20.75
C PRO A 692 23.17 -29.91 19.47
N GLY A 693 22.04 -30.45 18.98
CA GLY A 693 21.95 -31.19 17.72
C GLY A 693 22.22 -30.31 16.49
N LEU A 694 21.57 -29.15 16.43
CA LEU A 694 21.80 -28.15 15.38
C LEU A 694 23.24 -27.61 15.40
N TYR A 695 23.75 -27.30 16.60
CA TYR A 695 25.10 -26.75 16.71
C TYR A 695 26.20 -27.76 16.36
N ILE A 696 26.02 -29.04 16.67
CA ILE A 696 26.97 -30.04 16.20
C ILE A 696 26.88 -30.26 14.70
N LEU A 697 25.70 -30.17 14.11
CA LEU A 697 25.49 -30.23 12.67
C LEU A 697 26.35 -29.18 11.97
N TYR A 698 26.18 -27.91 12.35
CA TYR A 698 26.96 -26.80 11.79
C TYR A 698 28.46 -26.96 12.04
N ALA A 699 28.87 -27.29 13.26
CA ALA A 699 30.28 -27.42 13.59
C ALA A 699 30.99 -28.60 12.89
N SER A 700 30.22 -29.57 12.40
CA SER A 700 30.76 -30.72 11.68
C SER A 700 30.93 -30.49 10.17
N GLN A 701 30.19 -29.54 9.57
CA GLN A 701 30.07 -29.37 8.12
C GLN A 701 31.42 -29.40 7.39
N VAL A 702 32.35 -28.53 7.81
CA VAL A 702 33.68 -28.41 7.20
C VAL A 702 34.45 -29.73 7.29
N LYS A 703 34.40 -30.40 8.44
CA LYS A 703 35.20 -31.61 8.66
C LYS A 703 34.61 -32.80 7.94
N GLU A 704 33.29 -33.01 7.99
CA GLU A 704 32.71 -34.10 7.20
C GLU A 704 33.04 -33.94 5.73
N GLN A 705 32.95 -32.73 5.19
CA GLN A 705 33.32 -32.48 3.81
C GLN A 705 34.80 -32.77 3.54
N ILE A 706 35.74 -32.32 4.37
CA ILE A 706 37.19 -32.59 4.18
C ILE A 706 37.54 -34.08 4.29
N PHE A 707 36.87 -34.82 5.19
CA PHE A 707 37.15 -36.23 5.42
C PHE A 707 36.31 -37.17 4.54
N SER A 708 35.34 -36.63 3.80
CA SER A 708 34.53 -37.37 2.82
C SER A 708 35.35 -38.00 1.70
N THR A 709 34.75 -38.98 1.04
CA THR A 709 35.28 -39.55 -0.21
C THR A 709 35.30 -38.51 -1.34
N TYR A 710 34.34 -37.58 -1.38
CA TYR A 710 34.26 -36.52 -2.39
C TYR A 710 35.46 -35.57 -2.34
N PHE A 711 35.92 -35.20 -1.14
CA PHE A 711 37.13 -34.40 -1.03
C PHE A 711 38.35 -35.15 -1.57
N GLN A 712 38.46 -36.45 -1.31
CA GLN A 712 39.57 -37.26 -1.84
C GLN A 712 39.50 -37.37 -3.37
N GLU A 713 38.31 -37.46 -3.93
CA GLU A 713 38.08 -37.48 -5.39
C GLU A 713 38.49 -36.15 -6.04
N VAL A 714 38.03 -35.02 -5.48
CA VAL A 714 38.23 -33.68 -6.08
C VAL A 714 39.60 -33.08 -5.76
N PHE A 715 40.07 -33.24 -4.53
CA PHE A 715 41.29 -32.62 -4.01
C PHE A 715 42.43 -33.60 -3.72
N GLY A 716 42.21 -34.92 -3.84
CA GLY A 716 43.19 -35.97 -3.56
C GLY A 716 43.32 -36.36 -2.08
N ASP A 717 44.04 -37.46 -1.80
CA ASP A 717 44.20 -38.06 -0.46
C ASP A 717 44.76 -37.13 0.64
N GLN A 718 45.28 -35.94 0.30
CA GLN A 718 45.89 -35.03 1.27
C GLN A 718 44.83 -34.13 1.93
N THR A 719 44.24 -34.62 3.02
CA THR A 719 43.26 -33.87 3.83
C THR A 719 43.87 -32.72 4.64
N ASN A 720 45.20 -32.68 4.80
CA ASN A 720 45.85 -31.48 5.34
C ASN A 720 45.89 -30.39 4.26
N ILE A 721 44.90 -29.50 4.27
CA ILE A 721 44.69 -28.43 3.29
C ILE A 721 45.98 -27.66 3.00
N SER A 722 46.73 -27.24 4.04
CA SER A 722 47.97 -26.47 3.88
C SER A 722 49.11 -27.21 3.15
N LYS A 723 48.99 -28.53 2.99
CA LYS A 723 49.95 -29.39 2.28
C LYS A 723 49.37 -29.98 1.01
N ASN A 724 48.08 -29.77 0.74
CA ASN A 724 47.44 -30.21 -0.47
C ASN A 724 47.96 -29.36 -1.64
N LYS A 725 48.23 -30.03 -2.77
CA LYS A 725 48.82 -29.45 -3.97
C LYS A 725 48.12 -29.94 -5.23
N SER A 726 46.86 -30.35 -5.10
CA SER A 726 46.01 -30.64 -6.25
C SER A 726 45.74 -29.35 -7.02
N ASP A 727 45.49 -29.48 -8.32
CA ASP A 727 45.21 -28.33 -9.18
C ASP A 727 43.92 -27.59 -8.72
N LYS A 728 42.92 -28.33 -8.21
CA LYS A 728 41.71 -27.74 -7.62
C LYS A 728 42.03 -26.94 -6.34
N MET A 729 42.95 -27.40 -5.49
CA MET A 729 43.38 -26.64 -4.32
C MET A 729 44.09 -25.34 -4.72
N ASP A 730 44.93 -25.37 -5.77
CA ASP A 730 45.56 -24.17 -6.31
C ASP A 730 44.51 -23.15 -6.81
N ALA A 731 43.40 -23.62 -7.39
CA ALA A 731 42.26 -22.76 -7.76
C ALA A 731 41.57 -22.13 -6.54
N MET A 732 41.40 -22.86 -5.44
CA MET A 732 40.84 -22.30 -4.19
C MET A 732 41.74 -21.21 -3.60
N TYR A 733 43.06 -21.40 -3.63
CA TYR A 733 44.01 -20.35 -3.25
C TYR A 733 43.90 -19.11 -4.14
N GLN A 734 43.59 -19.27 -5.43
CA GLN A 734 43.34 -18.12 -6.31
C GLN A 734 42.06 -17.39 -5.94
N GLN A 735 40.98 -18.08 -5.56
CA GLN A 735 39.75 -17.43 -5.10
C GLN A 735 39.98 -16.58 -3.84
N VAL A 736 40.75 -17.10 -2.87
CA VAL A 736 41.19 -16.32 -1.69
C VAL A 736 41.97 -15.06 -2.12
N GLN A 737 42.83 -15.17 -3.13
CA GLN A 737 43.57 -14.01 -3.64
C GLN A 737 42.63 -13.00 -4.33
N SER A 738 41.65 -13.47 -5.12
CA SER A 738 40.65 -12.64 -5.77
C SER A 738 39.81 -11.84 -4.75
N ALA A 739 39.40 -12.45 -3.64
CA ALA A 739 38.69 -11.77 -2.56
C ALA A 739 39.54 -10.64 -1.94
N LYS A 740 40.85 -10.87 -1.74
CA LYS A 740 41.79 -9.83 -1.27
C LYS A 740 41.96 -8.70 -2.28
N ASP A 741 42.08 -9.04 -3.55
CA ASP A 741 42.24 -8.05 -4.62
C ASP A 741 40.99 -7.17 -4.73
N TYR A 742 39.80 -7.75 -4.53
CA TYR A 742 38.54 -7.00 -4.47
C TYR A 742 38.44 -6.08 -3.25
N TYR A 743 38.85 -6.53 -2.05
CA TYR A 743 38.98 -5.66 -0.88
C TYR A 743 39.92 -4.47 -1.14
N ILE A 744 41.06 -4.70 -1.79
CA ILE A 744 41.99 -3.63 -2.17
C ILE A 744 41.33 -2.66 -3.17
N TYR A 745 40.55 -3.18 -4.12
CA TYR A 745 39.77 -2.37 -5.04
C TYR A 745 38.76 -1.47 -4.30
N LEU A 746 37.97 -2.02 -3.39
CA LEU A 746 37.02 -1.27 -2.56
C LEU A 746 37.71 -0.19 -1.73
N SER A 747 38.84 -0.52 -1.09
CA SER A 747 39.65 0.45 -0.33
C SER A 747 40.11 1.63 -1.19
N ASN A 748 40.56 1.37 -2.42
CA ASN A 748 40.95 2.42 -3.36
C ASN A 748 39.75 3.26 -3.84
N LEU A 749 38.60 2.61 -4.06
CA LEU A 749 37.35 3.27 -4.46
C LEU A 749 36.85 4.23 -3.38
N TYR A 750 36.76 3.79 -2.13
CA TYR A 750 36.34 4.64 -1.00
C TYR A 750 37.29 5.83 -0.80
N ALA A 751 38.61 5.58 -0.88
CA ALA A 751 39.62 6.63 -0.81
C ALA A 751 39.47 7.67 -1.94
N GLN A 752 39.04 7.27 -3.14
CA GLN A 752 38.77 8.18 -4.26
C GLN A 752 37.61 9.15 -3.97
N TYR A 753 36.59 8.71 -3.22
CA TYR A 753 35.47 9.54 -2.79
C TYR A 753 35.70 10.25 -1.44
N GLY A 754 36.88 10.09 -0.84
CA GLY A 754 37.22 10.72 0.45
C GLY A 754 36.52 10.10 1.65
N MET A 755 36.05 8.86 1.53
CA MET A 755 35.36 8.09 2.57
C MET A 755 36.30 7.06 3.20
N ALA A 756 36.09 6.73 4.47
CA ALA A 756 36.75 5.59 5.10
C ALA A 756 35.98 4.31 4.76
N LEU A 757 36.69 3.23 4.46
CA LEU A 757 36.08 1.91 4.32
C LEU A 757 35.59 1.45 5.71
N PRO A 758 34.39 0.85 5.83
CA PRO A 758 33.85 0.42 7.13
C PRO A 758 34.63 -0.75 7.75
N TYR A 759 35.47 -1.45 6.98
CA TYR A 759 36.30 -2.56 7.43
C TYR A 759 37.73 -2.09 7.71
N GLU A 760 38.27 -2.33 8.92
CA GLU A 760 39.62 -1.89 9.29
C GLU A 760 40.69 -2.69 8.54
N ASN A 761 40.44 -4.00 8.37
CA ASN A 761 41.37 -4.93 7.75
C ASN A 761 40.65 -6.02 6.93
N PHE A 762 41.43 -6.85 6.22
CA PHE A 762 40.87 -7.90 5.38
C PHE A 762 40.11 -8.98 6.17
N SER A 763 40.49 -9.28 7.42
CA SER A 763 39.73 -10.23 8.24
C SER A 763 38.34 -9.70 8.58
N ASP A 764 38.20 -8.40 8.87
CA ASP A 764 36.89 -7.78 9.11
C ASP A 764 36.01 -7.87 7.86
N TYR A 765 36.58 -7.56 6.68
CA TYR A 765 35.89 -7.72 5.40
C TYR A 765 35.52 -9.19 5.15
N ALA A 766 36.44 -10.13 5.36
CA ALA A 766 36.19 -11.56 5.16
C ALA A 766 35.11 -12.10 6.11
N TYR A 767 35.06 -11.58 7.34
CA TYR A 767 34.04 -11.92 8.32
C TYR A 767 32.67 -11.39 7.89
N MET A 768 32.58 -10.11 7.52
CA MET A 768 31.31 -9.51 7.11
C MET A 768 30.77 -10.06 5.79
N GLN A 769 31.61 -10.57 4.90
CA GLN A 769 31.18 -11.10 3.59
C GLN A 769 31.01 -12.62 3.56
N TYR A 770 31.84 -13.36 4.29
CA TYR A 770 31.91 -14.83 4.20
C TYR A 770 31.82 -15.51 5.56
N LYS A 771 31.62 -14.76 6.65
CA LYS A 771 31.63 -15.26 8.04
C LYS A 771 32.93 -15.98 8.44
N THR A 772 34.07 -15.57 7.87
CA THR A 772 35.40 -16.18 8.12
C THR A 772 36.37 -15.19 8.77
N LYS A 773 37.11 -15.62 9.79
CA LYS A 773 38.03 -14.78 10.59
C LYS A 773 39.47 -14.85 10.08
N THR A 774 39.80 -15.92 9.38
CA THR A 774 41.15 -16.19 8.86
C THR A 774 41.15 -16.58 7.39
N GLU A 775 42.29 -16.41 6.72
CA GLU A 775 42.45 -16.89 5.33
C GLU A 775 42.29 -18.42 5.22
N ALA A 776 42.56 -19.16 6.30
CA ALA A 776 42.38 -20.61 6.33
C ALA A 776 40.90 -20.99 6.38
N GLU A 777 40.09 -20.25 7.16
CA GLU A 777 38.64 -20.43 7.17
C GLU A 777 38.01 -19.99 5.85
N LEU A 778 38.48 -18.89 5.25
CA LEU A 778 38.02 -18.48 3.92
C LEU A 778 38.36 -19.53 2.85
N LEU A 779 39.53 -20.16 2.97
CA LEU A 779 39.90 -21.28 2.10
C LEU A 779 38.96 -22.48 2.32
N ASN A 780 38.61 -22.80 3.58
CA ASN A 780 37.62 -23.83 3.87
C ASN A 780 36.28 -23.49 3.22
N TYR A 781 35.77 -22.27 3.38
CA TYR A 781 34.52 -21.82 2.77
C TYR A 781 34.45 -22.11 1.26
N PHE A 782 35.50 -21.76 0.51
CA PHE A 782 35.54 -22.07 -0.92
C PHE A 782 35.64 -23.57 -1.22
N ILE A 783 36.34 -24.34 -0.38
CA ILE A 783 36.35 -25.81 -0.49
C ILE A 783 34.94 -26.37 -0.26
N GLN A 784 34.21 -25.87 0.74
CA GLN A 784 32.85 -26.33 1.03
C GLN A 784 31.93 -26.11 -0.16
N GLY A 785 31.96 -24.93 -0.78
CA GLY A 785 31.17 -24.63 -1.99
C GLY A 785 31.48 -25.56 -3.17
N VAL A 786 32.69 -26.12 -3.26
CA VAL A 786 33.04 -27.12 -4.28
C VAL A 786 32.53 -28.52 -3.93
N ILE A 787 32.46 -28.87 -2.65
CA ILE A 787 32.05 -30.21 -2.19
C ILE A 787 30.52 -30.34 -2.04
N GLN A 788 29.81 -29.26 -1.70
CA GLN A 788 28.36 -29.26 -1.51
C GLN A 788 27.58 -29.93 -2.66
N PRO A 789 27.85 -29.64 -3.96
CA PRO A 789 27.15 -30.30 -5.06
C PRO A 789 27.27 -31.83 -5.06
N TYR A 790 28.38 -32.39 -4.56
CA TYR A 790 28.59 -33.84 -4.49
C TYR A 790 27.72 -34.48 -3.41
N MET A 791 27.58 -33.80 -2.26
CA MET A 791 26.71 -34.26 -1.19
C MET A 791 25.24 -34.19 -1.60
N ILE A 792 24.84 -33.15 -2.33
CA ILE A 792 23.49 -33.05 -2.88
C ILE A 792 23.25 -34.16 -3.91
N ASN A 793 24.25 -34.47 -4.74
CA ASN A 793 24.16 -35.59 -5.69
C ASN A 793 24.11 -36.97 -5.01
N GLU A 794 24.68 -37.11 -3.80
CA GLU A 794 24.46 -38.30 -2.97
C GLU A 794 23.04 -38.34 -2.44
N ALA A 795 22.52 -37.22 -1.89
CA ALA A 795 21.13 -37.12 -1.46
C ALA A 795 20.15 -37.51 -2.58
N MET A 796 20.42 -37.07 -3.81
CA MET A 796 19.66 -37.47 -5.01
C MET A 796 19.51 -38.99 -5.14
N THR A 797 20.53 -39.74 -4.73
CA THR A 797 20.56 -41.20 -4.80
C THR A 797 19.99 -41.84 -3.53
N ASP A 798 20.37 -41.33 -2.36
CA ASP A 798 20.06 -41.97 -1.08
C ASP A 798 18.59 -41.83 -0.68
N TYR A 799 17.95 -40.72 -1.05
CA TYR A 799 16.52 -40.50 -0.83
C TYR A 799 15.68 -40.70 -2.11
N ASP A 800 16.26 -41.29 -3.16
CA ASP A 800 15.59 -41.52 -4.45
C ASP A 800 14.89 -40.25 -4.98
N LEU A 801 15.50 -39.07 -4.82
CA LEU A 801 14.84 -37.77 -5.05
C LEU A 801 14.42 -37.57 -6.51
N ILE A 802 15.11 -38.21 -7.46
CA ILE A 802 14.70 -38.18 -8.86
C ILE A 802 13.35 -38.89 -9.06
N ASP A 803 13.13 -40.04 -8.42
CA ASP A 803 11.86 -40.74 -8.43
C ASP A 803 10.78 -39.97 -7.66
N MET A 804 11.17 -39.29 -6.57
CA MET A 804 10.27 -38.45 -5.76
C MET A 804 9.79 -37.19 -6.50
N LEU A 805 10.65 -36.53 -7.27
CA LEU A 805 10.30 -35.34 -8.06
C LEU A 805 9.56 -35.68 -9.37
N PHE A 806 9.66 -36.92 -9.86
CA PHE A 806 9.11 -37.33 -11.15
C PHE A 806 7.57 -37.17 -11.29
N PRO A 807 6.73 -37.48 -10.27
CA PRO A 807 5.31 -37.18 -10.31
C PRO A 807 5.01 -35.71 -10.55
N THR A 808 5.73 -34.79 -9.91
CA THR A 808 5.56 -33.34 -10.10
C THR A 808 6.01 -32.90 -11.49
N VAL A 809 7.08 -33.49 -12.05
CA VAL A 809 7.47 -33.28 -13.46
C VAL A 809 6.34 -33.71 -14.40
N SER A 810 5.69 -34.84 -14.11
CA SER A 810 4.56 -35.36 -14.90
C SER A 810 3.35 -34.43 -14.80
N GLU A 811 3.05 -33.92 -13.59
CA GLU A 811 2.02 -32.92 -13.35
C GLU A 811 2.30 -31.62 -14.12
N TYR A 812 3.54 -31.10 -14.08
CA TYR A 812 3.92 -29.89 -14.81
C TYR A 812 3.79 -30.05 -16.32
N TYR A 813 4.04 -31.26 -16.82
CA TYR A 813 3.82 -31.60 -18.22
C TYR A 813 2.33 -31.67 -18.55
N ASP A 814 1.52 -32.39 -17.77
CA ASP A 814 0.09 -32.60 -18.02
C ASP A 814 -0.72 -31.30 -17.94
N ASN A 815 -0.35 -30.41 -17.01
CA ASN A 815 -1.02 -29.14 -16.76
C ASN A 815 -0.34 -27.95 -17.46
N TYR A 816 0.61 -28.21 -18.35
CA TYR A 816 1.35 -27.14 -19.03
C TYR A 816 0.44 -26.14 -19.72
N PHE A 817 0.73 -24.85 -19.49
CA PHE A 817 0.24 -23.77 -20.34
C PHE A 817 1.21 -22.58 -20.33
N SER A 818 1.16 -21.78 -21.38
CA SER A 818 1.77 -20.46 -21.48
C SER A 818 0.78 -19.53 -22.17
N LEU A 819 0.16 -18.63 -21.40
CA LEU A 819 -0.96 -17.81 -21.85
C LEU A 819 -0.77 -16.36 -21.45
N ASN A 820 -1.02 -15.46 -22.40
CA ASN A 820 -1.21 -14.05 -22.10
C ASN A 820 -2.67 -13.85 -21.67
N VAL A 821 -2.91 -13.47 -20.42
CA VAL A 821 -4.24 -13.50 -19.79
C VAL A 821 -4.73 -12.09 -19.48
N THR A 822 -5.94 -11.79 -19.97
CA THR A 822 -6.73 -10.63 -19.55
C THR A 822 -8.12 -11.11 -19.21
N HIS A 823 -8.67 -10.71 -18.06
CA HIS A 823 -10.02 -11.11 -17.68
C HIS A 823 -10.91 -9.92 -17.34
N ILE A 824 -12.21 -10.17 -17.34
CA ILE A 824 -13.20 -9.35 -16.62
C ILE A 824 -13.69 -10.19 -15.44
N VAL A 825 -13.67 -9.62 -14.24
CA VAL A 825 -14.30 -10.22 -13.07
C VAL A 825 -15.62 -9.51 -12.83
N ILE A 826 -16.70 -10.28 -12.82
CA ILE A 826 -18.04 -9.83 -12.47
C ILE A 826 -18.25 -10.16 -11.00
N TYR A 827 -18.32 -9.14 -10.16
CA TYR A 827 -18.32 -9.31 -8.70
C TYR A 827 -19.43 -8.48 -8.04
N LEU A 828 -19.64 -8.74 -6.75
CA LEU A 828 -20.65 -8.09 -5.91
C LEU A 828 -19.95 -7.36 -4.77
N ASP A 829 -20.46 -6.20 -4.41
CA ASP A 829 -19.97 -5.39 -3.29
C ASP A 829 -21.18 -4.63 -2.72
N PHE A 830 -22.03 -5.39 -2.03
CA PHE A 830 -23.34 -4.93 -1.57
C PHE A 830 -23.28 -4.13 -0.30
N ASP A 831 -22.23 -4.17 0.50
CA ASP A 831 -22.05 -3.28 1.65
C ASP A 831 -21.14 -2.07 1.35
N GLU A 832 -20.46 -2.07 0.20
CA GLU A 832 -19.53 -1.02 -0.23
C GLU A 832 -18.36 -0.86 0.76
N ASP A 833 -17.84 -1.97 1.27
CA ASP A 833 -16.60 -2.01 2.07
C ASP A 833 -15.34 -2.01 1.18
N GLY A 834 -15.51 -2.18 -0.14
CA GLY A 834 -14.44 -2.17 -1.13
C GLY A 834 -13.78 -3.54 -1.38
N THR A 835 -14.20 -4.56 -0.65
CA THR A 835 -13.87 -5.97 -0.88
C THR A 835 -15.04 -6.64 -1.59
N PRO A 836 -14.81 -7.52 -2.58
CA PRO A 836 -15.90 -8.31 -3.13
C PRO A 836 -16.56 -9.19 -2.07
N ASP A 837 -17.90 -9.21 -2.05
CA ASP A 837 -18.67 -10.20 -1.31
C ASP A 837 -18.37 -11.61 -1.85
N SER A 838 -18.43 -12.62 -0.97
CA SER A 838 -18.32 -14.03 -1.36
C SER A 838 -19.40 -14.40 -2.37
N TYR A 839 -18.99 -14.55 -3.62
CA TYR A 839 -19.89 -14.82 -4.74
C TYR A 839 -20.62 -16.15 -4.55
N ASN A 840 -19.90 -17.20 -4.15
CA ASN A 840 -20.48 -18.52 -3.95
C ASN A 840 -21.45 -18.56 -2.76
N ASP A 841 -21.15 -17.87 -1.66
CA ASP A 841 -22.08 -17.78 -0.52
C ASP A 841 -23.34 -17.01 -0.87
N TYR A 842 -23.23 -15.92 -1.64
CA TYR A 842 -24.38 -15.20 -2.14
C TYR A 842 -25.28 -16.12 -2.97
N ILE A 843 -24.73 -16.83 -3.96
CA ILE A 843 -25.48 -17.79 -4.77
C ILE A 843 -26.13 -18.87 -3.90
N ALA A 844 -25.42 -19.42 -2.92
CA ALA A 844 -25.93 -20.44 -2.01
C ALA A 844 -27.05 -19.92 -1.10
N SER A 845 -27.07 -18.61 -0.81
CA SER A 845 -28.11 -17.95 -0.02
C SER A 845 -29.43 -17.73 -0.77
N LEU A 846 -29.38 -17.70 -2.11
CA LEU A 846 -30.55 -17.45 -2.95
C LEU A 846 -31.52 -18.64 -2.94
N ASN A 847 -32.82 -18.34 -3.02
CA ASN A 847 -33.81 -19.37 -3.30
C ASN A 847 -33.78 -19.75 -4.79
N GLU A 848 -34.38 -20.88 -5.16
CA GLU A 848 -34.36 -21.43 -6.54
C GLU A 848 -34.83 -20.43 -7.62
N VAL A 849 -35.80 -19.57 -7.30
CA VAL A 849 -36.34 -18.58 -8.25
C VAL A 849 -35.36 -17.44 -8.47
N ASP A 850 -34.81 -16.91 -7.37
CA ASP A 850 -33.87 -15.79 -7.41
C ASP A 850 -32.52 -16.23 -7.99
N ALA A 851 -32.05 -17.43 -7.65
CA ALA A 851 -30.85 -18.03 -8.26
C ALA A 851 -31.00 -18.17 -9.78
N SER A 852 -32.13 -18.71 -10.25
CA SER A 852 -32.41 -18.82 -11.70
C SER A 852 -32.44 -17.45 -12.40
N ALA A 853 -32.96 -16.42 -11.72
CA ALA A 853 -33.01 -15.07 -12.25
C ALA A 853 -31.61 -14.44 -12.32
N PHE A 854 -30.78 -14.68 -11.29
CA PHE A 854 -29.40 -14.21 -11.24
C PHE A 854 -28.53 -14.91 -12.29
N GLU A 855 -28.60 -16.24 -12.42
CA GLU A 855 -27.91 -16.99 -13.49
C GLU A 855 -28.30 -16.48 -14.88
N SER A 856 -29.58 -16.19 -15.10
CA SER A 856 -30.05 -15.59 -16.35
C SER A 856 -29.52 -14.19 -16.57
N MET A 857 -29.21 -13.44 -15.50
CA MET A 857 -28.59 -12.12 -15.58
C MET A 857 -27.10 -12.24 -15.94
N ILE A 858 -26.37 -13.16 -15.30
CA ILE A 858 -24.97 -13.45 -15.61
C ILE A 858 -24.80 -13.88 -17.08
N ALA A 859 -25.67 -14.75 -17.58
CA ALA A 859 -25.64 -15.14 -19.00
C ALA A 859 -25.90 -13.97 -19.96
N GLN A 860 -26.72 -12.99 -19.57
CA GLN A 860 -27.00 -11.80 -20.37
C GLN A 860 -25.81 -10.85 -20.40
N ILE A 861 -25.15 -10.61 -19.26
CA ILE A 861 -23.96 -9.74 -19.23
C ILE A 861 -22.78 -10.41 -19.94
N GLU A 862 -22.61 -11.72 -19.84
CA GLU A 862 -21.61 -12.47 -20.62
C GLU A 862 -21.85 -12.30 -22.13
N THR A 863 -23.11 -12.41 -22.58
CA THR A 863 -23.46 -12.16 -23.99
C THR A 863 -23.14 -10.72 -24.40
N ALA A 864 -23.43 -9.74 -23.54
CA ALA A 864 -23.11 -8.33 -23.81
C ALA A 864 -21.59 -8.09 -23.89
N ILE A 865 -20.79 -8.80 -23.09
CA ILE A 865 -19.33 -8.76 -23.13
C ILE A 865 -18.80 -9.38 -24.44
N ASP A 866 -19.32 -10.54 -24.84
CA ASP A 866 -18.90 -11.24 -26.06
C ASP A 866 -19.27 -10.45 -27.34
N GLU A 867 -20.43 -9.78 -27.36
CA GLU A 867 -20.88 -8.97 -28.50
C GLU A 867 -20.19 -7.60 -28.59
N TYR A 868 -19.36 -7.21 -27.61
CA TYR A 868 -18.71 -5.91 -27.57
C TYR A 868 -17.56 -5.78 -28.59
N ASP A 869 -17.64 -4.81 -29.49
CA ASP A 869 -16.62 -4.53 -30.51
C ASP A 869 -15.55 -3.57 -29.97
N GLY A 870 -14.70 -4.04 -29.04
CA GLY A 870 -13.63 -3.26 -28.41
C GLY A 870 -12.74 -4.06 -27.45
N THR A 871 -11.84 -3.37 -26.76
CA THR A 871 -11.02 -3.96 -25.68
C THR A 871 -11.80 -4.03 -24.36
N TYR A 872 -11.39 -4.90 -23.44
CA TYR A 872 -12.01 -4.97 -22.11
C TYR A 872 -11.87 -3.65 -21.32
N THR A 873 -10.77 -2.92 -21.50
CA THR A 873 -10.63 -1.57 -20.92
C THR A 873 -11.64 -0.57 -21.47
N GLU A 874 -11.90 -0.59 -22.79
CA GLU A 874 -12.94 0.25 -23.40
C GLU A 874 -14.33 -0.16 -22.92
N LEU A 875 -14.59 -1.46 -22.78
CA LEU A 875 -15.84 -2.00 -22.23
C LEU A 875 -16.06 -1.52 -20.78
N MET A 876 -15.06 -1.64 -19.91
CA MET A 876 -15.16 -1.14 -18.52
C MET A 876 -15.48 0.35 -18.50
N THR A 877 -14.80 1.15 -19.34
CA THR A 877 -15.08 2.59 -19.45
C THR A 877 -16.53 2.87 -19.87
N GLU A 878 -17.07 2.10 -20.82
CA GLU A 878 -18.45 2.22 -21.27
C GLU A 878 -19.44 1.79 -20.19
N TYR A 879 -19.19 0.65 -19.55
CA TYR A 879 -19.99 0.15 -18.45
C TYR A 879 -20.04 1.17 -17.31
N GLU A 880 -18.90 1.64 -16.82
CA GLU A 880 -18.80 2.65 -15.76
C GLU A 880 -19.58 3.93 -16.10
N ALA A 881 -19.49 4.40 -17.36
CA ALA A 881 -20.17 5.59 -17.84
C ALA A 881 -21.68 5.42 -18.05
N ALA A 882 -22.19 4.20 -18.24
CA ALA A 882 -23.60 3.92 -18.49
C ALA A 882 -24.50 4.35 -17.32
N THR A 883 -25.73 4.79 -17.60
CA THR A 883 -26.72 5.07 -16.55
C THR A 883 -27.54 3.83 -16.24
N ARG A 884 -28.35 3.85 -15.17
CA ARG A 884 -29.26 2.74 -14.82
C ARG A 884 -30.37 2.51 -15.83
N ASP A 885 -30.68 3.52 -16.66
CA ASP A 885 -31.63 3.42 -17.77
C ASP A 885 -30.96 3.07 -19.11
N ASP A 886 -29.65 2.82 -19.13
CA ASP A 886 -28.93 2.38 -20.32
C ASP A 886 -29.52 1.05 -20.84
N ALA A 887 -29.73 0.99 -22.16
CA ALA A 887 -30.41 -0.13 -22.80
C ALA A 887 -29.63 -1.45 -22.74
N THR A 888 -28.31 -1.40 -22.59
CA THR A 888 -27.42 -2.57 -22.55
C THR A 888 -26.98 -2.85 -21.12
N TRP A 889 -26.46 -1.84 -20.43
CA TRP A 889 -25.77 -2.01 -19.15
C TRP A 889 -26.63 -1.70 -17.92
N GLY A 890 -27.74 -0.97 -18.11
CA GLY A 890 -28.53 -0.39 -17.02
C GLY A 890 -29.13 -1.43 -16.07
N SER A 891 -29.63 -2.55 -16.61
CA SER A 891 -30.21 -3.63 -15.77
C SER A 891 -29.20 -4.31 -14.87
N PHE A 892 -27.93 -4.43 -15.29
CA PHE A 892 -26.88 -5.04 -14.47
C PHE A 892 -26.48 -4.13 -13.32
N LYS A 893 -26.34 -2.83 -13.59
CA LYS A 893 -26.14 -1.81 -12.54
C LYS A 893 -27.27 -1.75 -11.54
N GLN A 894 -28.51 -1.90 -12.02
CA GLN A 894 -29.70 -1.93 -11.17
C GLN A 894 -29.75 -3.15 -10.25
N ALA A 895 -29.07 -4.24 -10.63
CA ALA A 895 -28.90 -5.46 -9.85
C ALA A 895 -27.68 -5.43 -8.91
N GLY A 896 -26.89 -4.35 -8.91
CA GLY A 896 -25.69 -4.22 -8.08
C GLY A 896 -24.47 -4.97 -8.59
N ILE A 897 -24.48 -5.37 -9.88
CA ILE A 897 -23.35 -6.07 -10.50
C ILE A 897 -22.23 -5.07 -10.76
N MET A 898 -21.02 -5.41 -10.31
CA MET A 898 -19.79 -4.65 -10.59
C MET A 898 -18.92 -5.44 -11.57
N MET A 899 -18.04 -4.73 -12.29
CA MET A 899 -17.05 -5.36 -13.18
C MET A 899 -15.70 -4.68 -12.99
N LEU A 900 -14.63 -5.47 -13.03
CA LEU A 900 -13.25 -5.00 -13.11
C LEU A 900 -12.51 -5.77 -14.20
N THR A 901 -11.42 -5.19 -14.74
CA THR A 901 -10.57 -5.87 -15.71
C THR A 901 -9.11 -5.83 -15.29
N GLU A 902 -8.42 -6.94 -15.47
CA GLU A 902 -7.00 -7.08 -15.11
C GLU A 902 -6.25 -7.84 -16.20
N THR A 903 -4.96 -7.51 -16.34
CA THR A 903 -4.00 -8.29 -17.11
C THR A 903 -3.08 -9.00 -16.12
N LEU A 904 -3.04 -10.33 -16.19
CA LEU A 904 -2.32 -11.15 -15.21
C LEU A 904 -0.88 -11.44 -15.61
N ASN A 905 -0.45 -10.95 -16.78
CA ASN A 905 0.93 -11.08 -17.23
C ASN A 905 1.88 -10.35 -16.28
N GLN A 906 2.93 -11.04 -15.83
CA GLN A 906 3.92 -10.48 -14.91
C GLN A 906 4.99 -9.69 -15.66
N THR A 907 5.57 -8.67 -15.05
CA THR A 907 6.66 -7.88 -15.65
C THR A 907 7.94 -8.03 -14.84
N ASP A 908 9.05 -8.38 -15.49
CA ASP A 908 10.35 -8.56 -14.83
C ASP A 908 11.06 -7.22 -14.51
N GLU A 909 12.23 -7.30 -13.85
CA GLU A 909 13.06 -6.14 -13.48
C GLU A 909 13.51 -5.28 -14.69
N ASP A 910 13.55 -5.88 -15.88
CA ASP A 910 13.91 -5.23 -17.14
C ASP A 910 12.69 -4.61 -17.86
N GLY A 911 11.49 -4.75 -17.32
CA GLY A 911 10.25 -4.19 -17.86
C GLY A 911 9.64 -5.03 -18.98
N ILE A 912 9.98 -6.31 -19.08
CA ILE A 912 9.45 -7.25 -20.07
C ILE A 912 8.23 -7.97 -19.46
N SER A 913 7.10 -7.93 -20.17
CA SER A 913 5.89 -8.66 -19.78
C SER A 913 5.97 -10.10 -20.25
N HIS A 914 5.78 -11.03 -19.33
CA HIS A 914 5.81 -12.48 -19.54
C HIS A 914 4.43 -13.09 -19.38
N SER A 915 4.15 -14.10 -20.21
CA SER A 915 2.94 -14.90 -20.12
C SER A 915 2.82 -15.64 -18.79
N VAL A 916 1.58 -15.86 -18.36
CA VAL A 916 1.26 -16.69 -17.20
C VAL A 916 1.49 -18.16 -17.54
N THR A 917 2.09 -18.90 -16.62
CA THR A 917 2.40 -20.33 -16.76
C THR A 917 1.83 -21.14 -15.61
N TYR A 918 1.80 -22.47 -15.72
CA TYR A 918 1.33 -23.34 -14.64
C TYR A 918 2.28 -23.30 -13.43
N SER A 919 3.58 -23.52 -13.68
CA SER A 919 4.65 -23.58 -12.67
C SER A 919 5.87 -22.76 -13.13
N GLY A 920 6.86 -22.60 -12.24
CA GLY A 920 8.07 -21.79 -12.49
C GLY A 920 7.91 -20.34 -12.06
N ASP A 921 8.83 -19.47 -12.52
CA ASP A 921 8.92 -18.07 -12.08
C ASP A 921 7.65 -17.24 -12.33
N TYR A 922 6.88 -17.62 -13.34
CA TYR A 922 5.59 -17.01 -13.70
C TYR A 922 4.41 -17.98 -13.51
N GLY A 923 4.62 -18.99 -12.66
CA GLY A 923 3.66 -20.04 -12.33
C GLY A 923 2.52 -19.53 -11.45
N VAL A 924 1.32 -20.09 -11.59
CA VAL A 924 0.15 -19.70 -10.77
C VAL A 924 -0.47 -20.82 -9.96
N LYS A 925 0.02 -22.07 -10.07
CA LYS A 925 -0.56 -23.23 -9.37
C LYS A 925 -0.66 -23.04 -7.84
N ASP A 926 0.30 -22.35 -7.24
CA ASP A 926 0.38 -22.12 -5.78
C ASP A 926 -0.06 -20.69 -5.38
N SER A 927 -0.39 -19.85 -6.36
CA SER A 927 -0.72 -18.43 -6.13
C SER A 927 -2.20 -18.12 -6.35
N TYR A 928 -2.89 -18.89 -7.19
CA TYR A 928 -4.30 -18.69 -7.52
C TYR A 928 -5.15 -19.88 -7.05
N VAL A 929 -6.45 -19.63 -6.87
CA VAL A 929 -7.40 -20.67 -6.45
C VAL A 929 -7.49 -21.80 -7.50
N PRO A 930 -7.65 -23.07 -7.09
CA PRO A 930 -7.56 -24.22 -7.99
C PRO A 930 -8.51 -24.17 -9.19
N GLU A 931 -9.74 -23.69 -9.00
CA GLU A 931 -10.75 -23.60 -10.07
C GLU A 931 -10.30 -22.65 -11.19
N TYR A 932 -9.64 -21.55 -10.83
CA TYR A 932 -9.13 -20.58 -11.81
C TYR A 932 -7.94 -21.16 -12.59
N VAL A 933 -7.03 -21.86 -11.90
CA VAL A 933 -5.91 -22.56 -12.54
C VAL A 933 -6.43 -23.64 -13.50
N GLU A 934 -7.43 -24.43 -13.08
CA GLU A 934 -8.07 -25.44 -13.93
C GLU A 934 -8.73 -24.81 -15.17
N ALA A 935 -9.33 -23.63 -15.04
CA ALA A 935 -9.89 -22.90 -16.19
C ALA A 935 -8.80 -22.51 -17.22
N LEU A 936 -7.62 -22.08 -16.76
CA LEU A 936 -6.49 -21.75 -17.64
C LEU A 936 -5.94 -23.00 -18.35
N ILE A 937 -5.83 -24.13 -17.64
CA ILE A 937 -5.42 -25.42 -18.22
C ILE A 937 -6.40 -25.83 -19.33
N ASN A 938 -7.70 -25.81 -19.03
CA ASN A 938 -8.74 -26.17 -20.00
C ASN A 938 -8.74 -25.23 -21.22
N LEU A 939 -8.54 -23.94 -21.00
CA LEU A 939 -8.42 -22.96 -22.08
C LEU A 939 -7.19 -23.24 -22.94
N TYR A 940 -6.02 -23.52 -22.36
CA TYR A 940 -4.86 -23.88 -23.15
C TYR A 940 -5.11 -25.13 -24.02
N GLN A 941 -5.67 -26.18 -23.43
CA GLN A 941 -5.97 -27.44 -24.13
C GLN A 941 -6.97 -27.25 -25.28
N GLU A 942 -8.01 -26.46 -25.07
CA GLU A 942 -8.98 -26.12 -26.13
C GLU A 942 -8.29 -25.28 -27.24
N TYR A 943 -7.33 -24.42 -26.90
CA TYR A 943 -6.59 -23.60 -27.87
C TYR A 943 -5.70 -24.44 -28.78
N GLN A 944 -5.21 -25.57 -28.28
CA GLN A 944 -4.37 -26.52 -29.02
C GLN A 944 -5.16 -27.36 -30.06
N LEU A 945 -6.50 -27.34 -30.05
CA LEU A 945 -7.30 -28.05 -31.04
C LEU A 945 -7.09 -27.48 -32.45
N GLU A 946 -6.97 -28.34 -33.48
CA GLU A 946 -6.66 -27.95 -34.87
C GLU A 946 -7.58 -26.85 -35.42
N GLN A 947 -8.85 -26.84 -35.00
CA GLN A 947 -9.84 -25.83 -35.38
C GLN A 947 -9.61 -24.45 -34.76
N ASN A 948 -8.90 -24.38 -33.64
CA ASN A 948 -8.71 -23.18 -32.81
C ASN A 948 -7.31 -22.56 -32.98
N LEU A 949 -6.34 -23.30 -33.54
CA LEU A 949 -4.94 -22.83 -33.71
C LEU A 949 -4.79 -21.51 -34.50
N THR A 950 -5.76 -21.19 -35.36
CA THR A 950 -5.80 -19.96 -36.16
C THR A 950 -6.57 -18.81 -35.51
N LEU A 951 -7.22 -19.04 -34.38
CA LEU A 951 -7.88 -17.98 -33.62
C LEU A 951 -6.82 -17.03 -33.05
N GLU A 952 -7.17 -15.76 -32.95
CA GLU A 952 -6.29 -14.74 -32.35
C GLU A 952 -6.36 -14.76 -30.81
N ASN A 953 -7.49 -15.18 -30.26
CA ASN A 953 -7.75 -15.31 -28.83
C ASN A 953 -8.81 -16.39 -28.59
N MET A 954 -8.94 -16.80 -27.33
CA MET A 954 -10.07 -17.59 -26.85
C MET A 954 -10.65 -16.98 -25.58
N ILE A 955 -11.91 -17.31 -25.31
CA ILE A 955 -12.64 -16.86 -24.13
C ILE A 955 -13.13 -18.10 -23.38
N GLY A 956 -13.01 -18.08 -22.06
CA GLY A 956 -13.59 -19.07 -21.15
C GLY A 956 -14.13 -18.39 -19.91
N THR A 957 -14.83 -19.15 -19.08
CA THR A 957 -15.42 -18.63 -17.85
C THR A 957 -15.21 -19.56 -16.67
N VAL A 958 -15.17 -18.98 -15.46
CA VAL A 958 -15.06 -19.71 -14.19
C VAL A 958 -15.65 -18.88 -13.06
N SER A 959 -16.27 -19.53 -12.08
CA SER A 959 -16.70 -18.89 -10.84
C SER A 959 -15.70 -19.17 -9.73
N THR A 960 -15.36 -18.16 -8.95
CA THR A 960 -14.58 -18.26 -7.70
C THR A 960 -15.34 -17.52 -6.60
N ASP A 961 -14.84 -17.54 -5.37
CA ASP A 961 -15.41 -16.71 -4.29
C ASP A 961 -15.31 -15.20 -4.58
N PHE A 962 -14.36 -14.79 -5.42
CA PHE A 962 -14.16 -13.39 -5.81
C PHE A 962 -15.14 -12.92 -6.90
N GLY A 963 -15.78 -13.83 -7.64
CA GLY A 963 -16.73 -13.49 -8.68
C GLY A 963 -16.80 -14.47 -9.86
N TYR A 964 -17.53 -14.06 -10.90
CA TYR A 964 -17.60 -14.75 -12.18
C TYR A 964 -16.60 -14.15 -13.16
N HIS A 965 -15.59 -14.92 -13.54
CA HIS A 965 -14.51 -14.50 -14.42
C HIS A 965 -14.84 -14.81 -15.87
N VAL A 966 -14.67 -13.82 -16.75
CA VAL A 966 -14.64 -13.96 -18.21
C VAL A 966 -13.20 -13.80 -18.66
N ILE A 967 -12.52 -14.93 -18.87
CA ILE A 967 -11.08 -15.00 -19.14
C ILE A 967 -10.86 -14.96 -20.64
N LYS A 968 -10.09 -13.98 -21.12
CA LYS A 968 -9.58 -13.91 -22.48
C LYS A 968 -8.11 -14.26 -22.50
N VAL A 969 -7.75 -15.23 -23.33
CA VAL A 969 -6.37 -15.70 -23.45
C VAL A 969 -5.86 -15.54 -24.87
N THR A 970 -4.59 -15.16 -24.99
CA THR A 970 -3.82 -15.18 -26.23
C THR A 970 -2.57 -16.05 -26.05
N LYS A 971 -1.91 -16.39 -27.16
CA LYS A 971 -0.72 -17.24 -27.12
C LYS A 971 0.38 -16.55 -26.29
N GLY A 972 0.92 -17.26 -25.30
CA GLY A 972 2.03 -16.81 -24.48
C GLY A 972 3.38 -16.83 -25.21
N ASP A 973 4.45 -16.51 -24.49
CA ASP A 973 5.80 -16.43 -25.04
C ASP A 973 6.32 -17.80 -25.49
N ASP A 974 5.99 -18.83 -24.71
CA ASP A 974 6.35 -20.23 -24.95
C ASP A 974 5.08 -21.05 -25.22
N PHE A 975 4.19 -20.58 -26.08
CA PHE A 975 2.88 -21.22 -26.28
C PHE A 975 2.93 -22.69 -26.72
N ASP A 976 3.93 -23.08 -27.51
CA ASP A 976 4.09 -24.45 -27.97
C ASP A 976 4.68 -25.32 -26.85
N GLN A 977 3.93 -26.34 -26.41
CA GLN A 977 4.36 -27.24 -25.33
C GLN A 977 5.74 -27.87 -25.64
N PRO A 978 6.75 -27.67 -24.77
CA PRO A 978 8.06 -28.29 -24.94
C PRO A 978 7.96 -29.83 -24.97
N SER A 979 8.61 -30.44 -25.96
CA SER A 979 8.64 -31.90 -26.11
C SER A 979 10.00 -32.47 -25.74
N ALA A 980 10.00 -33.50 -24.90
CA ALA A 980 11.14 -34.34 -24.58
C ALA A 980 11.31 -35.52 -25.56
N ALA A 981 10.51 -35.63 -26.62
CA ALA A 981 10.63 -36.70 -27.60
C ALA A 981 11.97 -36.60 -28.35
N PHE A 982 12.70 -37.70 -28.43
CA PHE A 982 13.98 -37.76 -29.11
C PHE A 982 14.28 -39.17 -29.61
N THR A 983 14.80 -39.27 -30.83
CA THR A 983 15.27 -40.54 -31.42
C THR A 983 16.69 -40.37 -31.92
N GLU A 984 17.57 -41.28 -31.51
CA GLU A 984 18.95 -41.32 -31.98
C GLU A 984 19.03 -41.79 -33.45
N ASP A 985 19.87 -41.13 -34.25
CA ASP A 985 20.01 -41.40 -35.69
C ASP A 985 20.81 -42.70 -35.95
N ASP A 986 21.81 -42.99 -35.11
CA ASP A 986 22.60 -44.23 -35.13
C ASP A 986 22.65 -44.89 -33.75
N SER A 987 21.65 -45.71 -33.44
CA SER A 987 21.57 -46.45 -32.18
C SER A 987 22.75 -47.41 -31.92
N ALA A 988 23.63 -47.67 -32.92
CA ALA A 988 24.84 -48.46 -32.72
C ALA A 988 26.06 -47.62 -32.31
N ASN A 989 26.02 -46.30 -32.53
CA ASN A 989 27.06 -45.34 -32.13
C ASN A 989 26.35 -44.01 -31.75
N PRO A 990 25.67 -43.97 -30.58
CA PRO A 990 24.86 -42.82 -30.21
C PRO A 990 25.72 -41.55 -30.10
N GLU A 991 25.19 -40.44 -30.63
CA GLU A 991 25.80 -39.11 -30.49
C GLU A 991 25.53 -38.54 -29.10
N TYR A 992 24.35 -38.84 -28.55
CA TYR A 992 23.90 -38.37 -27.25
C TYR A 992 23.99 -39.48 -26.18
N SER A 993 23.93 -39.09 -24.91
CA SER A 993 23.99 -40.04 -23.80
C SER A 993 22.80 -41.00 -23.83
N VAL A 994 23.07 -42.30 -23.71
CA VAL A 994 22.05 -43.36 -23.68
C VAL A 994 21.04 -43.08 -22.58
N GLY A 995 19.75 -43.11 -22.91
CA GLY A 995 18.66 -42.68 -22.02
C GLY A 995 18.07 -41.32 -22.40
N SER A 996 18.70 -40.62 -23.36
CA SER A 996 18.11 -39.42 -23.98
C SER A 996 16.94 -39.75 -24.90
N GLU A 997 16.88 -40.98 -25.42
CA GLU A 997 15.85 -41.43 -26.35
C GLU A 997 14.49 -41.63 -25.68
N ASN A 998 13.46 -41.03 -26.27
CA ASN A 998 12.08 -41.06 -25.77
C ASN A 998 11.10 -40.98 -26.96
N GLU A 999 10.14 -41.91 -27.00
CA GLU A 999 9.09 -41.92 -28.03
C GLU A 999 7.89 -41.00 -27.67
N SER A 1000 7.80 -40.58 -26.40
CA SER A 1000 6.77 -39.67 -25.87
C SER A 1000 7.28 -38.23 -25.81
N ASP A 1001 6.38 -37.26 -25.84
CA ASP A 1001 6.69 -35.85 -25.60
C ASP A 1001 6.92 -35.56 -24.10
N GLU A 1002 6.32 -36.35 -23.21
CA GLU A 1002 6.50 -36.28 -21.75
C GLU A 1002 7.92 -36.70 -21.35
N PRO A 1003 8.63 -35.96 -20.47
CA PRO A 1003 9.94 -36.36 -19.95
C PRO A 1003 9.92 -37.75 -19.30
N THR A 1004 10.95 -38.55 -19.57
CA THR A 1004 11.11 -39.86 -18.90
C THR A 1004 12.02 -39.76 -17.68
N LEU A 1005 11.85 -40.68 -16.73
CA LEU A 1005 12.75 -40.86 -15.58
C LEU A 1005 14.24 -40.90 -15.99
N ALA A 1006 14.55 -41.55 -17.12
CA ALA A 1006 15.93 -41.64 -17.64
C ALA A 1006 16.46 -40.27 -18.13
N GLN A 1007 15.61 -39.47 -18.78
CA GLN A 1007 15.99 -38.13 -19.24
C GLN A 1007 16.19 -37.16 -18.07
N ILE A 1008 15.31 -37.18 -17.06
CA ILE A 1008 15.48 -36.33 -15.87
C ILE A 1008 16.71 -36.74 -15.06
N ALA A 1009 17.01 -38.04 -14.94
CA ALA A 1009 18.24 -38.51 -14.30
C ALA A 1009 19.51 -38.02 -15.03
N LEU A 1010 19.53 -38.07 -16.37
CA LEU A 1010 20.64 -37.52 -17.16
C LEU A 1010 20.78 -36.01 -16.96
N TYR A 1011 19.67 -35.28 -16.89
CA TYR A 1011 19.69 -33.83 -16.70
C TYR A 1011 20.12 -33.44 -15.29
N ALA A 1012 19.70 -34.15 -14.25
CA ALA A 1012 20.20 -33.97 -12.90
C ALA A 1012 21.73 -34.19 -12.84
N GLN A 1013 22.24 -35.22 -13.51
CA GLN A 1013 23.67 -35.46 -13.62
C GLN A 1013 24.40 -34.34 -14.38
N TYR A 1014 23.82 -33.84 -15.47
CA TYR A 1014 24.34 -32.67 -16.18
C TYR A 1014 24.35 -31.43 -15.27
N PHE A 1015 23.27 -31.18 -14.54
CA PHE A 1015 23.12 -30.06 -13.62
C PHE A 1015 24.20 -30.11 -12.54
N PHE A 1016 24.39 -31.26 -11.89
CA PHE A 1016 25.48 -31.51 -10.95
C PHE A 1016 26.85 -31.09 -11.51
N TYR A 1017 27.19 -31.55 -12.72
CA TYR A 1017 28.47 -31.18 -13.35
C TYR A 1017 28.55 -29.68 -13.64
N SER A 1018 27.44 -29.05 -14.05
CA SER A 1018 27.37 -27.61 -14.30
C SER A 1018 27.58 -26.77 -13.04
N THR A 1019 27.17 -27.29 -11.88
CA THR A 1019 27.39 -26.65 -10.58
C THR A 1019 28.82 -26.89 -10.06
N ALA A 1020 29.37 -28.10 -10.27
CA ALA A 1020 30.68 -28.48 -9.75
C ALA A 1020 31.89 -28.01 -10.61
N TYR A 1021 31.66 -27.76 -11.90
CA TYR A 1021 32.72 -27.48 -12.88
C TYR A 1021 32.36 -26.35 -13.86
N ASP A 1022 33.39 -25.68 -14.37
CA ASP A 1022 33.24 -24.73 -15.47
C ASP A 1022 33.14 -25.48 -16.80
N LEU A 1023 31.92 -25.73 -17.25
CA LEU A 1023 31.66 -26.47 -18.50
C LEU A 1023 32.05 -25.67 -19.76
N SER A 1024 32.46 -24.40 -19.62
CA SER A 1024 33.00 -23.61 -20.75
C SER A 1024 34.45 -23.99 -21.11
N ASP A 1025 35.16 -24.69 -20.22
CA ASP A 1025 36.49 -25.23 -20.50
C ASP A 1025 36.41 -26.46 -21.40
N ALA A 1026 36.96 -26.34 -22.61
CA ALA A 1026 36.94 -27.40 -23.61
C ALA A 1026 37.72 -28.66 -23.20
N ASP A 1027 38.62 -28.55 -22.21
CA ASP A 1027 39.41 -29.68 -21.71
C ASP A 1027 38.84 -30.23 -20.37
N VAL A 1028 37.65 -29.81 -19.91
CA VAL A 1028 37.09 -30.14 -18.57
C VAL A 1028 36.98 -31.65 -18.33
N GLU A 1029 36.41 -32.41 -19.28
CA GLU A 1029 36.25 -33.87 -19.15
C GLU A 1029 37.60 -34.59 -19.05
N ILE A 1030 38.57 -34.15 -19.85
CA ILE A 1030 39.92 -34.72 -19.85
C ILE A 1030 40.67 -34.34 -18.58
N THR A 1031 40.48 -33.12 -18.10
CA THR A 1031 41.18 -32.57 -16.94
C THR A 1031 40.75 -33.26 -15.67
N TYR A 1032 39.46 -33.56 -15.54
CA TYR A 1032 38.87 -34.14 -14.33
C TYR A 1032 38.50 -35.62 -14.46
N ASP A 1033 38.72 -36.25 -15.61
CA ASP A 1033 38.35 -37.66 -15.91
C ASP A 1033 36.86 -37.94 -15.63
N ILE A 1034 36.01 -37.01 -16.06
CA ILE A 1034 34.55 -37.07 -15.93
C ILE A 1034 33.89 -37.27 -17.30
N GLU A 1035 32.66 -37.77 -17.31
CA GLU A 1035 31.83 -37.93 -18.50
C GLU A 1035 30.56 -37.09 -18.31
N ILE A 1036 30.47 -35.97 -19.03
CA ILE A 1036 29.32 -35.06 -18.93
C ILE A 1036 28.22 -35.60 -19.84
N PRO A 1037 26.98 -35.72 -19.37
CA PRO A 1037 25.86 -36.13 -20.22
C PRO A 1037 25.72 -35.19 -21.43
N ASN A 1038 25.78 -35.76 -22.64
CA ASN A 1038 25.48 -35.04 -23.87
C ASN A 1038 23.99 -35.18 -24.16
N ILE A 1039 23.22 -34.13 -23.89
CA ILE A 1039 21.75 -34.13 -23.98
C ILE A 1039 21.33 -33.35 -25.24
N PRO A 1040 20.37 -33.87 -26.05
CA PRO A 1040 19.85 -33.13 -27.19
C PRO A 1040 19.26 -31.78 -26.79
N ALA A 1041 19.41 -30.76 -27.64
CA ALA A 1041 18.94 -29.41 -27.35
C ALA A 1041 17.42 -29.35 -27.09
N SER A 1042 16.61 -30.12 -27.80
CA SER A 1042 15.16 -30.20 -27.57
C SER A 1042 14.81 -30.75 -26.19
N VAL A 1043 15.46 -31.85 -25.80
CA VAL A 1043 15.28 -32.49 -24.49
C VAL A 1043 15.72 -31.55 -23.37
N SER A 1044 16.89 -30.90 -23.52
CA SER A 1044 17.38 -29.92 -22.55
C SER A 1044 16.42 -28.72 -22.39
N SER A 1045 15.86 -28.21 -23.50
CA SER A 1045 14.87 -27.13 -23.44
C SER A 1045 13.58 -27.56 -22.72
N ALA A 1046 13.08 -28.78 -22.94
CA ALA A 1046 11.92 -29.28 -22.22
C ALA A 1046 12.19 -29.44 -20.71
N LEU A 1047 13.34 -30.01 -20.34
CA LEU A 1047 13.70 -30.22 -18.93
C LEU A 1047 13.96 -28.91 -18.17
N LYS A 1048 14.39 -27.85 -18.86
CA LYS A 1048 14.46 -26.50 -18.28
C LYS A 1048 13.11 -25.95 -17.82
N VAL A 1049 12.03 -26.35 -18.49
CA VAL A 1049 10.68 -25.92 -18.14
C VAL A 1049 10.12 -26.82 -17.03
N TYR A 1050 10.25 -28.13 -17.17
CA TYR A 1050 9.54 -29.07 -16.29
C TYR A 1050 10.30 -29.52 -15.04
N PHE A 1051 11.64 -29.44 -15.02
CA PHE A 1051 12.45 -30.08 -13.98
C PHE A 1051 13.51 -29.16 -13.35
N ASP A 1052 14.08 -28.23 -14.12
CA ASP A 1052 15.12 -27.33 -13.61
C ASP A 1052 14.69 -26.51 -12.37
N PRO A 1053 13.47 -25.94 -12.29
CA PRO A 1053 13.01 -25.26 -11.07
C PRO A 1053 12.99 -26.18 -9.84
N LEU A 1054 12.54 -27.43 -10.02
CA LEU A 1054 12.52 -28.44 -8.95
C LEU A 1054 13.93 -28.79 -8.48
N LEU A 1055 14.86 -28.99 -9.42
CA LEU A 1055 16.26 -29.25 -9.10
C LEU A 1055 16.90 -28.09 -8.33
N GLN A 1056 16.64 -26.84 -8.72
CA GLN A 1056 17.19 -25.68 -8.04
C GLN A 1056 16.74 -25.61 -6.57
N ASN A 1057 15.48 -25.97 -6.28
CA ASN A 1057 14.96 -26.02 -4.90
C ASN A 1057 15.68 -27.07 -4.04
N VAL A 1058 16.20 -28.14 -4.64
CA VAL A 1058 16.97 -29.16 -3.90
C VAL A 1058 18.47 -28.79 -3.79
N TYR A 1059 19.00 -27.95 -4.67
CA TYR A 1059 20.41 -27.53 -4.65
C TYR A 1059 20.72 -26.43 -3.60
N VAL A 1060 20.24 -26.64 -2.37
CA VAL A 1060 20.34 -25.70 -1.25
C VAL A 1060 21.10 -26.29 -0.05
N LEU A 1061 21.51 -25.44 0.88
CA LEU A 1061 22.23 -25.86 2.08
C LEU A 1061 21.42 -26.82 2.97
N GLY A 1062 20.08 -26.72 2.96
CA GLY A 1062 19.21 -27.62 3.72
C GLY A 1062 19.40 -29.09 3.31
N THR A 1063 19.52 -29.40 2.02
CA THR A 1063 19.81 -30.76 1.53
C THR A 1063 21.16 -31.28 2.04
N VAL A 1064 22.16 -30.41 2.10
CA VAL A 1064 23.47 -30.76 2.66
C VAL A 1064 23.36 -31.05 4.16
N ASN A 1065 22.52 -30.29 4.88
CA ASN A 1065 22.27 -30.49 6.30
C ASN A 1065 21.55 -31.80 6.59
N VAL A 1066 20.61 -32.23 5.72
CA VAL A 1066 19.96 -33.54 5.78
C VAL A 1066 21.01 -34.66 5.72
N VAL A 1067 21.85 -34.69 4.67
CA VAL A 1067 22.91 -35.72 4.53
C VAL A 1067 23.92 -35.70 5.69
N LEU A 1068 24.31 -34.51 6.14
CA LEU A 1068 25.24 -34.38 7.26
C LEU A 1068 24.66 -34.90 8.56
N ALA A 1069 23.38 -34.68 8.82
CA ALA A 1069 22.74 -35.20 10.03
C ALA A 1069 22.76 -36.73 10.04
N ASP A 1070 22.51 -37.37 8.90
CA ASP A 1070 22.61 -38.84 8.74
C ASP A 1070 24.03 -39.35 9.04
N TYR A 1071 25.05 -38.67 8.54
CA TYR A 1071 26.43 -39.04 8.82
C TYR A 1071 26.78 -38.92 10.31
N LEU A 1072 26.23 -37.92 10.98
CA LEU A 1072 26.55 -37.68 12.38
C LEU A 1072 26.01 -38.77 13.32
N VAL A 1073 24.97 -39.51 12.92
CA VAL A 1073 24.41 -40.63 13.69
C VAL A 1073 25.43 -41.74 13.98
N ASP A 1074 26.43 -41.91 13.11
CA ASP A 1074 27.48 -42.92 13.26
C ASP A 1074 28.60 -42.53 14.26
N GLY A 1075 28.54 -41.34 14.86
CA GLY A 1075 29.54 -40.90 15.83
C GLY A 1075 29.21 -41.21 17.28
N GLU A 1076 29.95 -40.56 18.17
CA GLU A 1076 29.75 -40.65 19.61
C GLU A 1076 29.89 -39.27 20.25
N PHE A 1077 28.86 -38.84 21.00
CA PHE A 1077 28.98 -37.70 21.91
C PHE A 1077 29.76 -38.12 23.15
N VAL A 1078 30.85 -37.41 23.42
CA VAL A 1078 31.72 -37.67 24.56
C VAL A 1078 31.17 -36.91 25.77
N THR A 1079 31.19 -37.54 26.96
CA THR A 1079 30.75 -36.88 28.20
C THR A 1079 31.46 -35.55 28.39
N ASN A 1080 30.68 -34.49 28.60
CA ASN A 1080 31.14 -33.12 28.59
C ASN A 1080 30.51 -32.33 29.74
N ASP A 1081 31.27 -31.43 30.36
CA ASP A 1081 30.79 -30.64 31.50
C ASP A 1081 29.88 -29.46 31.08
N TYR A 1082 29.77 -29.15 29.78
CA TYR A 1082 28.96 -28.05 29.24
C TYR A 1082 27.51 -28.42 28.90
N THR A 1083 27.11 -29.69 29.01
CA THR A 1083 25.72 -30.10 28.73
C THR A 1083 25.28 -31.22 29.68
N ASP A 1084 24.03 -31.14 30.14
CA ASP A 1084 23.38 -32.17 30.94
C ASP A 1084 22.64 -33.21 30.09
N PHE A 1085 22.52 -32.98 28.77
CA PHE A 1085 21.86 -33.92 27.87
C PHE A 1085 22.70 -35.19 27.70
N THR A 1086 22.02 -36.32 27.71
CA THR A 1086 22.59 -37.60 27.34
C THR A 1086 22.82 -37.66 25.84
N SER A 1087 23.77 -38.49 25.39
CA SER A 1087 24.02 -38.70 23.96
C SER A 1087 22.75 -39.09 23.19
N ALA A 1088 21.83 -39.83 23.83
CA ALA A 1088 20.56 -40.24 23.22
C ALA A 1088 19.60 -39.05 23.01
N GLU A 1089 19.57 -38.09 23.95
CA GLU A 1089 18.75 -36.88 23.80
C GLU A 1089 19.31 -35.97 22.72
N ILE A 1090 20.63 -35.81 22.63
CA ILE A 1090 21.26 -35.00 21.57
C ILE A 1090 21.02 -35.63 20.19
N PHE A 1091 21.07 -36.96 20.07
CA PHE A 1091 20.72 -37.64 18.82
C PHE A 1091 19.24 -37.48 18.45
N ALA A 1092 18.32 -37.46 19.43
CA ALA A 1092 16.91 -37.18 19.17
C ALA A 1092 16.73 -35.77 18.59
N MET A 1093 17.38 -34.76 19.19
CA MET A 1093 17.37 -33.39 18.68
C MET A 1093 17.99 -33.26 17.28
N LEU A 1094 19.07 -33.99 17.01
CA LEU A 1094 19.65 -34.04 15.68
C LEU A 1094 18.69 -34.66 14.65
N THR A 1095 17.91 -35.66 15.07
CA THR A 1095 16.86 -36.28 14.23
C THR A 1095 15.72 -35.29 13.98
N GLU A 1096 15.26 -34.57 15.00
CA GLU A 1096 14.25 -33.51 14.84
C GLU A 1096 14.75 -32.42 13.88
N VAL A 1097 16.01 -31.99 14.00
CA VAL A 1097 16.62 -31.02 13.06
C VAL A 1097 16.72 -31.59 11.65
N HIS A 1098 17.10 -32.86 11.50
CA HIS A 1098 17.10 -33.55 10.21
C HIS A 1098 15.70 -33.52 9.60
N ASP A 1099 14.68 -33.93 10.35
CA ASP A 1099 13.30 -34.03 9.90
C ASP A 1099 12.75 -32.65 9.51
N VAL A 1100 13.09 -31.58 10.24
CA VAL A 1100 12.70 -30.20 9.83
C VAL A 1100 13.29 -29.82 8.47
N TYR A 1101 14.59 -30.08 8.24
CA TYR A 1101 15.21 -29.77 6.94
C TYR A 1101 14.66 -30.68 5.82
N TYR A 1102 14.40 -31.94 6.14
CA TYR A 1102 13.82 -32.90 5.22
C TYR A 1102 12.40 -32.49 4.83
N ASP A 1103 11.52 -32.25 5.81
CA ASP A 1103 10.13 -31.89 5.59
C ASP A 1103 10.00 -30.58 4.81
N ALA A 1104 10.83 -29.58 5.15
CA ALA A 1104 10.81 -28.29 4.46
C ALA A 1104 11.23 -28.35 2.99
N LEU A 1105 11.94 -29.41 2.57
CA LEU A 1105 12.45 -29.55 1.21
C LEU A 1105 11.80 -30.66 0.40
N PHE A 1106 11.35 -31.73 1.07
CA PHE A 1106 11.01 -32.99 0.42
C PHE A 1106 9.59 -33.48 0.73
N ALA A 1107 8.99 -33.09 1.86
CA ALA A 1107 7.68 -33.64 2.26
C ALA A 1107 6.56 -33.35 1.25
N GLU A 1108 6.63 -32.22 0.53
CA GLU A 1108 5.65 -31.89 -0.52
C GLU A 1108 5.68 -32.85 -1.72
N TYR A 1109 6.72 -33.68 -1.85
CA TYR A 1109 6.92 -34.61 -2.97
C TYR A 1109 6.74 -36.09 -2.58
N GLU A 1110 6.37 -36.42 -1.33
CA GLU A 1110 6.29 -37.82 -0.85
C GLU A 1110 4.99 -38.59 -1.20
N ASP A 1111 4.03 -37.95 -1.86
CA ASP A 1111 2.66 -38.48 -2.08
C ASP A 1111 2.50 -39.59 -3.15
#